data_AF-A0A3N0A6Y5-F1
#
_entry.id   AF-A0A3N0A6Y5-F1
#
_cell.length_a   1.000
_cell.length_b   1.000
_cell.length_c   1.000
_cell.angle_alpha   90.00
_cell.angle_beta   90.00
_cell.angle_gamma   90.00
#
_symmetry.space_group_name_H-M   'P 1'
#
loop_
_entity.id
_entity.type
_entity.pdbx_description
1 polymer ?
#
loop_
_entity_poly.entity_id
_entity_poly.type
_entity_poly.pdbx_seq_one_letter_code
_entity_poly.pdbx_strand_id
1 'polypeptide(L)'
;KDYADSNDMLILGCCSSAPSLAIPEDSVFRVVPDDTHHGAALGKLLEHEGIEAVVPVWRGDVWGDGLREAGQKEFVGSVMDAGIRYDVDTEEFTALAEDLAGRVQKYVDEYGAEKVAVWHLGFSEMLQIVQDASIHEILGDVRWFGSGPNTKEINLINDAIGKEFLTGVQFTMIHAAPSKGPVADRVFKHVEGELRREPNSYSHAAYDAVWIAGLAISEIQDTDALKIREILPDIAAEYSGALGSITFNEAGDGSSIDYDVWSVRDGMWNQIGRYSQADDAVELAGSAPGISGEITIGRLADEDSTSSHYAENVEATELALVEFNRHLDEIGEGWSLVMKGADYDPSTALVEIKKFDSEGIKIIIGPENSAAVKEVKEYVDSNGMVILNCCSTAPELAVKDGIFRLVTDDTKQGAALAGILEHEGIEAIVPVWRGDVWGDGLIESLQAEYVELGVMDDGIRYDADASEFAGHAEELASRVQEYADLYGAEKTAVMYAGFGEIADFVRAAASHEILGDVRWFGSDASTKEVSIINEPALAEFSQKILFTAIQVGTQKNPTRELVERHVMDVLGRSPSTYASSAYDAVWIAGLAISEARSSDAAAVRDVIPLVAEMYSGAIGSTKLNEAGDLEQANYDIWGVRDGQWVLLGRYVHTGDVIGLG
;
A
#
# COMPACT_ATOMS: atom_id res chain seq x y z
N LYS A 1 -15.88 40.25 -9.40
CA LYS A 1 -17.34 40.04 -9.26
C LYS A 1 -18.14 40.98 -10.14
N ASP A 2 -18.34 42.26 -9.79
CA ASP A 2 -19.21 43.20 -10.55
C ASP A 2 -18.92 43.23 -12.06
N TYR A 3 -17.64 43.14 -12.41
CA TYR A 3 -17.22 43.04 -13.80
C TYR A 3 -17.71 41.75 -14.47
N ALA A 4 -17.59 40.61 -13.80
CA ALA A 4 -18.06 39.32 -14.32
C ALA A 4 -19.59 39.32 -14.50
N ASP A 5 -20.32 39.81 -13.50
CA ASP A 5 -21.78 39.94 -13.53
C ASP A 5 -22.26 40.87 -14.66
N SER A 6 -21.48 41.92 -14.97
CA SER A 6 -21.83 42.90 -16.01
C SER A 6 -21.40 42.49 -17.42
N ASN A 7 -20.65 41.39 -17.59
CA ASN A 7 -20.07 40.97 -18.86
C ASN A 7 -20.33 39.49 -19.19
N ASP A 8 -21.37 38.89 -18.59
CA ASP A 8 -21.75 37.49 -18.83
C ASP A 8 -20.57 36.52 -18.66
N MET A 9 -19.77 36.71 -17.60
CA MET A 9 -18.63 35.84 -17.29
C MET A 9 -18.93 34.98 -16.07
N LEU A 10 -18.63 33.69 -16.16
CA LEU A 10 -18.65 32.77 -15.02
C LEU A 10 -17.22 32.58 -14.49
N ILE A 11 -17.03 32.72 -13.19
CA ILE A 11 -15.79 32.44 -12.49
C ILE A 11 -16.00 31.21 -11.61
N LEU A 12 -15.17 30.18 -11.77
CA LEU A 12 -15.12 29.04 -10.88
C LEU A 12 -13.78 29.03 -10.15
N GLY A 13 -13.80 29.47 -8.88
CA GLY A 13 -12.64 29.62 -8.03
C GLY A 13 -12.33 28.36 -7.23
N CYS A 14 -11.05 27.97 -7.20
CA CYS A 14 -10.55 26.84 -6.41
C CYS A 14 -10.27 27.19 -4.94
N CYS A 15 -9.99 28.47 -4.67
CA CYS A 15 -9.07 28.82 -3.60
C CYS A 15 -9.50 30.04 -2.77
N SER A 16 -10.45 30.84 -3.27
CA SER A 16 -10.93 32.01 -2.55
C SER A 16 -12.02 31.59 -1.57
N SER A 17 -11.90 31.96 -0.31
CA SER A 17 -12.83 31.52 0.75
C SER A 17 -13.32 32.65 1.65
N ALA A 18 -12.98 33.91 1.38
CA ALA A 18 -13.41 35.03 2.21
C ALA A 18 -14.95 35.07 2.37
N PRO A 19 -15.51 35.15 3.61
CA PRO A 19 -16.96 35.07 3.82
C PRO A 19 -17.73 36.24 3.21
N SER A 20 -17.09 37.41 3.10
CA SER A 20 -17.68 38.60 2.46
C SER A 20 -17.92 38.43 0.95
N LEU A 21 -17.38 37.36 0.34
CA LEU A 21 -17.59 37.01 -1.06
C LEU A 21 -18.66 35.92 -1.26
N ALA A 22 -19.24 35.37 -0.18
CA ALA A 22 -20.36 34.43 -0.24
C ALA A 22 -21.67 35.19 -0.55
N ILE A 23 -21.94 35.46 -1.82
CA ILE A 23 -23.06 36.31 -2.22
C ILE A 23 -24.00 35.56 -3.17
N PRO A 24 -25.28 35.38 -2.79
CA PRO A 24 -26.26 34.71 -3.63
C PRO A 24 -26.40 35.33 -5.01
N GLU A 25 -26.66 34.46 -5.98
CA GLU A 25 -27.00 34.80 -7.37
C GLU A 25 -25.95 35.64 -8.12
N ASP A 26 -24.68 35.56 -7.74
CA ASP A 26 -23.60 36.14 -8.54
C ASP A 26 -23.01 35.15 -9.55
N SER A 27 -22.04 35.62 -10.32
CA SER A 27 -21.37 34.82 -11.37
C SER A 27 -20.07 34.17 -10.87
N VAL A 28 -19.91 33.99 -9.56
CA VAL A 28 -18.73 33.40 -8.94
C VAL A 28 -19.14 32.16 -8.16
N PHE A 29 -18.61 31.01 -8.56
CA PHE A 29 -18.72 29.77 -7.82
C PHE A 29 -17.39 29.43 -7.18
N ARG A 30 -17.39 28.88 -5.97
CA ARG A 30 -16.18 28.55 -5.23
C ARG A 30 -16.26 27.10 -4.79
N VAL A 31 -15.30 26.28 -5.25
CA VAL A 31 -15.32 24.83 -5.02
C VAL A 31 -15.22 24.50 -3.52
N VAL A 32 -14.43 25.28 -2.80
CA VAL A 32 -14.29 25.17 -1.34
C VAL A 32 -15.35 26.01 -0.62
N PRO A 33 -15.75 25.63 0.60
CA PRO A 33 -16.58 26.47 1.46
C PRO A 33 -15.91 27.79 1.83
N ASP A 34 -16.71 28.75 2.28
CA ASP A 34 -16.18 29.98 2.84
C ASP A 34 -15.52 29.76 4.22
N ASP A 35 -14.71 30.72 4.65
CA ASP A 35 -13.86 30.62 5.84
C ASP A 35 -14.64 30.56 7.16
N THR A 36 -15.97 30.68 7.17
CA THR A 36 -16.75 30.34 8.38
C THR A 36 -16.58 28.88 8.77
N HIS A 37 -16.42 27.98 7.78
CA HIS A 37 -16.14 26.56 8.02
C HIS A 37 -14.72 26.34 8.56
N HIS A 38 -13.75 27.09 8.03
CA HIS A 38 -12.38 27.10 8.55
C HIS A 38 -12.37 27.61 10.00
N GLY A 39 -13.04 28.73 10.27
CA GLY A 39 -13.17 29.30 11.60
C GLY A 39 -13.73 28.30 12.61
N ALA A 40 -14.77 27.55 12.23
CA ALA A 40 -15.38 26.54 13.08
C ALA A 40 -14.41 25.39 13.40
N ALA A 41 -13.77 24.83 12.38
CA ALA A 41 -12.77 23.77 12.53
C ALA A 41 -11.58 24.21 13.41
N LEU A 42 -11.09 25.43 13.23
CA LEU A 42 -10.02 25.97 14.06
C LEU A 42 -10.48 26.22 15.50
N GLY A 43 -11.69 26.75 15.70
CA GLY A 43 -12.28 26.95 17.03
C GLY A 43 -12.32 25.65 17.82
N LYS A 44 -12.74 24.55 17.17
CA LYS A 44 -12.74 23.20 17.76
C LYS A 44 -11.34 22.68 18.06
N LEU A 45 -10.38 22.94 17.18
CA LEU A 45 -8.99 22.57 17.42
C LEU A 45 -8.39 23.31 18.62
N LEU A 46 -8.66 24.62 18.74
CA LEU A 46 -8.21 25.43 19.87
C LEU A 46 -8.87 24.99 21.18
N GLU A 47 -10.16 24.64 21.14
CA GLU A 47 -10.88 24.04 22.27
C GLU A 47 -10.27 22.69 22.68
N HIS A 48 -10.02 21.81 21.71
CA HIS A 48 -9.40 20.50 21.92
C HIS A 48 -8.01 20.63 22.56
N GLU A 49 -7.21 21.61 22.13
CA GLU A 49 -5.87 21.89 22.67
C GLU A 49 -5.90 22.69 23.99
N GLY A 50 -7.08 23.06 24.50
CA GLY A 50 -7.24 23.73 25.80
C GLY A 50 -6.73 25.18 25.82
N ILE A 51 -6.74 25.86 24.67
CA ILE A 51 -6.28 27.24 24.54
C ILE A 51 -7.31 28.22 25.12
N GLU A 52 -6.87 29.09 26.02
CA GLU A 52 -7.68 30.09 26.70
C GLU A 52 -7.49 31.50 26.14
N ALA A 53 -6.30 31.82 25.62
CA ALA A 53 -6.02 33.14 25.04
C ALA A 53 -5.32 33.04 23.70
N VAL A 54 -5.82 33.77 22.71
CA VAL A 54 -5.24 33.82 21.35
C VAL A 54 -4.86 35.24 20.98
N VAL A 55 -3.64 35.44 20.48
CA VAL A 55 -3.19 36.70 19.88
C VAL A 55 -3.08 36.52 18.36
N PRO A 56 -4.06 37.02 17.57
CA PRO A 56 -4.01 36.86 16.12
C PRO A 56 -3.07 37.87 15.47
N VAL A 57 -2.39 37.44 14.43
CA VAL A 57 -1.53 38.24 13.55
C VAL A 57 -1.97 37.99 12.12
N TRP A 58 -2.44 39.02 11.41
CA TRP A 58 -3.03 38.80 10.09
C TRP A 58 -2.73 39.86 9.05
N ARG A 59 -2.68 39.39 7.80
CA ARG A 59 -2.57 40.22 6.60
C ARG A 59 -3.83 41.07 6.41
N GLY A 60 -3.64 42.35 6.16
CA GLY A 60 -4.68 43.34 6.07
C GLY A 60 -5.38 43.40 4.71
N ASP A 61 -6.03 42.32 4.31
CA ASP A 61 -6.87 42.25 3.11
C ASP A 61 -8.23 41.57 3.38
N VAL A 62 -9.06 41.47 2.33
CA VAL A 62 -10.42 40.91 2.40
C VAL A 62 -10.44 39.50 2.97
N TRP A 63 -9.41 38.69 2.67
CA TRP A 63 -9.32 37.31 3.16
C TRP A 63 -8.87 37.28 4.61
N GLY A 64 -7.77 37.95 4.95
CA GLY A 64 -7.23 37.95 6.31
C GLY A 64 -8.21 38.54 7.32
N ASP A 65 -8.87 39.65 6.97
CA ASP A 65 -9.92 40.25 7.81
C ASP A 65 -11.12 39.30 7.98
N GLY A 66 -11.56 38.67 6.90
CA GLY A 66 -12.71 37.76 6.91
C GLY A 66 -12.47 36.49 7.74
N LEU A 67 -11.32 35.83 7.55
CA LEU A 67 -10.96 34.63 8.30
C LEU A 67 -10.75 34.94 9.79
N ARG A 68 -10.10 36.06 10.12
CA ARG A 68 -9.93 36.52 11.51
C ARG A 68 -11.28 36.74 12.20
N GLU A 69 -12.23 37.39 11.53
CA GLU A 69 -13.58 37.59 12.06
C GLU A 69 -14.37 36.28 12.20
N ALA A 70 -14.22 35.35 11.25
CA ALA A 70 -14.84 34.04 11.31
C ALA A 70 -14.33 33.24 12.52
N GLY A 71 -13.01 33.05 12.65
CA GLY A 71 -12.44 32.29 13.78
C GLY A 71 -12.69 32.94 15.14
N GLN A 72 -12.77 34.28 15.22
CA GLN A 72 -13.16 34.95 16.47
C GLN A 72 -14.55 34.54 16.95
N LYS A 73 -15.52 34.30 16.05
CA LYS A 73 -16.89 33.92 16.44
C LYS A 73 -16.96 32.51 17.02
N GLU A 74 -16.05 31.65 16.59
CA GLU A 74 -16.01 30.22 16.92
C GLU A 74 -15.11 29.92 18.12
N PHE A 75 -14.26 30.87 18.53
CA PHE A 75 -13.40 30.71 19.68
C PHE A 75 -14.19 30.77 20.99
N VAL A 76 -14.12 29.68 21.77
CA VAL A 76 -14.82 29.53 23.05
C VAL A 76 -13.95 29.75 24.29
N GLY A 77 -12.65 29.99 24.11
CA GLY A 77 -11.73 30.29 25.20
C GLY A 77 -11.96 31.69 25.80
N SER A 78 -11.22 31.99 26.86
CA SER A 78 -11.39 33.21 27.66
C SER A 78 -11.16 34.52 26.88
N VAL A 79 -10.13 34.62 26.03
CA VAL A 79 -9.73 35.88 25.37
C VAL A 79 -9.28 35.69 23.93
N MET A 80 -9.93 36.38 22.99
CA MET A 80 -9.39 36.66 21.65
C MET A 80 -8.87 38.10 21.63
N ASP A 81 -7.55 38.31 21.57
CA ASP A 81 -6.95 39.64 21.54
C ASP A 81 -7.39 40.42 20.28
N ALA A 82 -7.30 41.75 20.35
CA ALA A 82 -7.47 42.58 19.15
C ALA A 82 -6.44 42.22 18.07
N GLY A 83 -5.28 41.72 18.48
CA GLY A 83 -4.21 41.23 17.63
C GLY A 83 -3.50 42.32 16.85
N ILE A 84 -2.77 41.92 15.81
CA ILE A 84 -1.96 42.79 14.97
C ILE A 84 -2.29 42.57 13.50
N ARG A 85 -2.87 43.60 12.88
CA ARG A 85 -3.13 43.66 11.44
C ARG A 85 -1.97 44.36 10.74
N TYR A 86 -1.33 43.71 9.76
CA TYR A 86 -0.26 44.32 8.97
C TYR A 86 -0.69 44.59 7.52
N ASP A 87 -0.12 45.61 6.88
CA ASP A 87 -0.45 45.95 5.50
C ASP A 87 0.15 44.94 4.52
N VAL A 88 -0.54 44.70 3.39
CA VAL A 88 -0.14 43.73 2.35
C VAL A 88 1.26 43.99 1.76
N ASP A 89 1.73 45.23 1.84
CA ASP A 89 3.02 45.70 1.32
C ASP A 89 4.07 45.88 2.44
N THR A 90 3.83 45.32 3.64
CA THR A 90 4.79 45.36 4.76
C THR A 90 6.02 44.51 4.41
N GLU A 91 7.21 45.11 4.50
CA GLU A 91 8.49 44.43 4.20
C GLU A 91 9.30 44.04 5.45
N GLU A 92 9.00 44.64 6.61
CA GLU A 92 9.77 44.49 7.86
C GLU A 92 8.84 44.15 9.03
N PHE A 93 9.15 43.12 9.81
CA PHE A 93 8.25 42.57 10.84
C PHE A 93 8.82 42.65 12.27
N THR A 94 10.01 43.21 12.48
CA THR A 94 10.64 43.27 13.81
C THR A 94 9.77 44.01 14.84
N ALA A 95 9.18 45.14 14.47
CA ALA A 95 8.29 45.88 15.37
C ALA A 95 6.98 45.13 15.64
N LEU A 96 6.51 44.34 14.68
CA LEU A 96 5.35 43.47 14.85
C LEU A 96 5.67 42.34 15.83
N ALA A 97 6.83 41.70 15.72
CA ALA A 97 7.27 40.65 16.63
C ALA A 97 7.44 41.16 18.07
N GLU A 98 7.94 42.39 18.24
CA GLU A 98 8.05 43.04 19.55
C GLU A 98 6.67 43.31 20.20
N ASP A 99 5.71 43.86 19.44
CA ASP A 99 4.32 44.04 19.94
C ASP A 99 3.66 42.69 20.24
N LEU A 100 3.87 41.69 19.38
CA LEU A 100 3.36 40.33 19.57
C LEU A 100 3.88 39.71 20.87
N ALA A 101 5.19 39.79 21.12
CA ALA A 101 5.82 39.29 22.34
C ALA A 101 5.24 39.95 23.60
N GLY A 102 5.04 41.28 23.57
CA GLY A 102 4.43 42.00 24.68
C GLY A 102 2.99 41.58 24.98
N ARG A 103 2.18 41.34 23.92
CA ARG A 103 0.80 40.87 24.05
C ARG A 103 0.71 39.43 24.54
N VAL A 104 1.56 38.55 23.99
CA VAL A 104 1.63 37.15 24.42
C VAL A 104 2.06 37.08 25.89
N GLN A 105 3.11 37.80 26.29
CA GLN A 105 3.58 37.81 27.68
C GLN A 105 2.47 38.20 28.67
N LYS A 106 1.67 39.23 28.34
CA LYS A 106 0.53 39.65 29.15
C LYS A 106 -0.44 38.48 29.43
N TYR A 107 -0.74 37.66 28.44
CA TYR A 107 -1.65 36.53 28.60
C TYR A 107 -0.98 35.30 29.22
N VAL A 108 0.32 35.08 28.97
CA VAL A 108 1.08 34.02 29.63
C VAL A 108 1.14 34.26 31.14
N ASP A 109 1.32 35.52 31.57
CA ASP A 109 1.30 35.90 32.98
C ASP A 109 -0.06 35.61 33.67
N GLU A 110 -1.15 35.56 32.91
CA GLU A 110 -2.51 35.37 33.41
C GLU A 110 -2.98 33.90 33.33
N TYR A 111 -2.71 33.22 32.21
CA TYR A 111 -3.28 31.91 31.88
C TYR A 111 -2.26 30.75 31.89
N GLY A 112 -0.96 31.04 31.84
CA GLY A 112 0.10 30.06 31.60
C GLY A 112 0.39 29.85 30.11
N ALA A 113 1.65 29.57 29.76
CA ALA A 113 2.10 29.48 28.37
C ALA A 113 1.39 28.37 27.57
N GLU A 114 1.05 27.27 28.24
CA GLU A 114 0.37 26.12 27.65
C GLU A 114 -1.07 26.41 27.20
N LYS A 115 -1.66 27.53 27.64
CA LYS A 115 -3.02 27.96 27.29
C LYS A 115 -3.06 29.20 26.42
N VAL A 116 -1.91 29.71 26.02
CA VAL A 116 -1.80 30.89 25.15
C VAL A 116 -1.34 30.43 23.78
N ALA A 117 -1.89 31.04 22.74
CA ALA A 117 -1.46 30.77 21.38
C ALA A 117 -1.35 32.03 20.52
N VAL A 118 -0.45 31.97 19.54
CA VAL A 118 -0.43 32.90 18.41
C VAL A 118 -1.21 32.28 17.26
N TRP A 119 -2.05 33.07 16.59
CA TRP A 119 -2.74 32.64 15.38
C TRP A 119 -2.31 33.49 14.19
N HIS A 120 -1.51 32.91 13.29
CA HIS A 120 -0.97 33.60 12.12
C HIS A 120 -1.81 33.36 10.87
N LEU A 121 -2.20 34.45 10.20
CA LEU A 121 -3.00 34.49 8.98
C LEU A 121 -2.27 35.28 7.89
N GLY A 122 -1.60 34.58 6.99
CA GLY A 122 -0.79 35.20 5.94
C GLY A 122 -0.21 34.15 5.00
N PHE A 123 0.65 34.59 4.08
CA PHE A 123 1.27 33.73 3.08
C PHE A 123 2.77 33.57 3.36
N SER A 124 3.61 33.72 2.33
CA SER A 124 5.06 33.52 2.37
C SER A 124 5.80 34.45 3.35
N GLU A 125 5.23 35.61 3.68
CA GLU A 125 5.77 36.53 4.70
C GLU A 125 5.89 35.90 6.09
N MET A 126 5.21 34.77 6.34
CA MET A 126 5.32 34.02 7.58
C MET A 126 6.76 33.69 7.95
N LEU A 127 7.63 33.38 6.97
CA LEU A 127 9.02 33.03 7.26
C LEU A 127 9.75 34.19 7.95
N GLN A 128 9.59 35.42 7.46
CA GLN A 128 10.21 36.60 8.06
C GLN A 128 9.63 36.89 9.45
N ILE A 129 8.32 36.74 9.62
CA ILE A 129 7.65 36.90 10.92
C ILE A 129 8.18 35.89 11.93
N VAL A 130 8.37 34.63 11.53
CA VAL A 130 8.92 33.57 12.38
C VAL A 130 10.38 33.85 12.76
N GLN A 131 11.19 34.30 11.81
CA GLN A 131 12.58 34.70 12.07
C GLN A 131 12.63 35.84 13.09
N ASP A 132 11.82 36.87 12.91
CA ASP A 132 11.72 38.00 13.84
C ASP A 132 11.06 37.61 15.18
N ALA A 133 10.19 36.59 15.21
CA ALA A 133 9.60 36.08 16.45
C ALA A 133 10.61 35.25 17.27
N SER A 134 11.50 34.51 16.61
CA SER A 134 12.45 33.59 17.25
C SER A 134 13.46 34.25 18.20
N ILE A 135 13.66 35.57 18.10
CA ILE A 135 14.51 36.32 19.02
C ILE A 135 13.81 36.63 20.36
N HIS A 136 12.50 36.41 20.45
CA HIS A 136 11.69 36.65 21.64
C HIS A 136 11.33 35.30 22.30
N GLU A 137 11.99 34.97 23.42
CA GLU A 137 11.84 33.69 24.13
C GLU A 137 10.36 33.31 24.37
N ILE A 138 9.54 34.25 24.85
CA ILE A 138 8.13 34.03 25.14
C ILE A 138 7.29 33.57 23.93
N LEU A 139 7.70 33.94 22.72
CA LEU A 139 7.02 33.51 21.50
C LEU A 139 7.34 32.07 21.13
N GLY A 140 8.48 31.53 21.60
CA GLY A 140 8.83 30.12 21.50
C GLY A 140 8.18 29.23 22.56
N ASP A 141 7.65 29.82 23.64
CA ASP A 141 7.05 29.09 24.76
C ASP A 141 5.55 28.75 24.56
N VAL A 142 4.90 29.37 23.58
CA VAL A 142 3.47 29.25 23.32
C VAL A 142 3.17 28.48 22.03
N ARG A 143 1.96 27.96 21.89
CA ARG A 143 1.53 27.29 20.64
C ARG A 143 1.34 28.30 19.52
N TRP A 144 1.64 27.87 18.29
CA TRP A 144 1.32 28.66 17.10
C TRP A 144 0.34 27.90 16.20
N PHE A 145 -0.67 28.61 15.73
CA PHE A 145 -1.65 28.13 14.77
C PHE A 145 -1.58 28.93 13.47
N GLY A 146 -1.81 28.26 12.34
CA GLY A 146 -1.74 28.86 11.01
C GLY A 146 -3.04 28.73 10.20
N SER A 147 -2.97 29.16 8.94
CA SER A 147 -4.02 29.00 7.93
C SER A 147 -3.54 28.18 6.73
N GLY A 148 -4.49 27.55 6.03
CA GLY A 148 -4.29 26.66 4.88
C GLY A 148 -3.30 27.08 3.77
N PRO A 149 -3.06 28.36 3.46
CA PRO A 149 -2.04 28.74 2.47
C PRO A 149 -0.61 28.31 2.82
N ASN A 150 -0.28 28.11 4.09
CA ASN A 150 1.07 27.75 4.55
C ASN A 150 1.24 26.25 4.79
N THR A 151 0.21 25.43 4.52
CA THR A 151 0.27 23.99 4.71
C THR A 151 1.28 23.38 3.75
N LYS A 152 2.23 22.61 4.28
CA LYS A 152 3.33 21.98 3.53
C LYS A 152 4.26 22.98 2.83
N GLU A 153 4.33 24.23 3.31
CA GLU A 153 5.34 25.16 2.78
C GLU A 153 6.73 24.67 3.20
N ILE A 154 7.50 24.18 2.23
CA ILE A 154 8.84 23.67 2.42
C ILE A 154 9.84 24.76 2.78
N ASN A 155 9.65 26.02 2.36
CA ASN A 155 10.57 27.11 2.71
C ASN A 155 10.57 27.39 4.22
N LEU A 156 9.44 27.16 4.90
CA LEU A 156 9.34 27.31 6.36
C LEU A 156 10.20 26.30 7.12
N ILE A 157 10.35 25.07 6.60
CA ILE A 157 11.13 24.00 7.24
C ILE A 157 12.52 23.80 6.63
N ASN A 158 12.82 24.41 5.48
CA ASN A 158 14.16 24.45 4.89
C ASN A 158 15.05 25.56 5.49
N ASP A 159 14.44 26.61 6.03
CA ASP A 159 15.16 27.61 6.81
C ASP A 159 15.48 27.07 8.21
N ALA A 160 16.73 27.20 8.65
CA ALA A 160 17.17 26.61 9.92
C ALA A 160 16.44 27.23 11.13
N ILE A 161 16.24 28.55 11.12
CA ILE A 161 15.54 29.27 12.19
C ILE A 161 14.06 28.93 12.17
N GLY A 162 13.43 29.00 10.98
CA GLY A 162 12.04 28.61 10.77
C GLY A 162 11.76 27.19 11.26
N LYS A 163 12.59 26.22 10.85
CA LYS A 163 12.47 24.82 11.25
C LYS A 163 12.54 24.64 12.76
N GLU A 164 13.55 25.23 13.41
CA GLU A 164 13.75 25.11 14.86
C GLU A 164 12.56 25.73 15.62
N PHE A 165 12.19 26.96 15.27
CA PHE A 165 11.10 27.67 15.92
C PHE A 165 9.76 26.95 15.74
N LEU A 166 9.38 26.63 14.49
CA LEU A 166 8.09 26.01 14.15
C LEU A 166 7.95 24.61 14.75
N THR A 167 9.06 23.87 14.89
CA THR A 167 9.07 22.59 15.62
C THR A 167 8.84 22.80 17.11
N GLY A 168 9.52 23.78 17.72
CA GLY A 168 9.39 24.09 19.14
C GLY A 168 7.96 24.48 19.54
N VAL A 169 7.33 25.35 18.75
CA VAL A 169 5.95 25.82 18.99
C VAL A 169 4.87 24.85 18.50
N GLN A 170 5.28 23.71 17.92
CA GLN A 170 4.41 22.72 17.28
C GLN A 170 3.40 23.40 16.36
N PHE A 171 3.91 24.14 15.37
CA PHE A 171 3.09 24.97 14.51
C PHE A 171 2.02 24.13 13.80
N THR A 172 0.75 24.37 14.14
CA THR A 172 -0.39 23.54 13.75
C THR A 172 -1.35 24.32 12.86
N MET A 173 -1.95 23.69 11.88
CA MET A 173 -2.95 24.33 11.02
C MET A 173 -3.94 23.31 10.47
N ILE A 174 -5.01 23.83 9.87
CA ILE A 174 -6.03 23.02 9.22
C ILE A 174 -6.08 23.33 7.73
N HIS A 175 -6.41 22.30 6.95
CA HIS A 175 -6.43 22.33 5.50
C HIS A 175 -7.60 21.51 4.96
N ALA A 176 -8.32 22.04 3.96
CA ALA A 176 -9.40 21.35 3.26
C ALA A 176 -8.97 19.94 2.80
N ALA A 177 -9.56 18.91 3.39
CA ALA A 177 -9.09 17.56 3.21
C ALA A 177 -9.46 17.00 1.82
N PRO A 178 -8.52 16.37 1.09
CA PRO A 178 -8.85 15.62 -0.10
C PRO A 178 -9.71 14.39 0.26
N SER A 179 -10.43 13.88 -0.73
CA SER A 179 -11.09 12.58 -0.61
C SER A 179 -10.07 11.45 -0.53
N LYS A 180 -10.41 10.35 0.14
CA LYS A 180 -9.60 9.11 0.16
C LYS A 180 -9.84 8.24 -1.09
N GLY A 181 -10.10 8.87 -2.23
CA GLY A 181 -10.51 8.21 -3.47
C GLY A 181 -9.45 8.26 -4.57
N PRO A 182 -9.55 7.37 -5.58
CA PRO A 182 -8.54 7.24 -6.64
C PRO A 182 -8.37 8.52 -7.49
N VAL A 183 -9.33 9.43 -7.48
CA VAL A 183 -9.22 10.74 -8.15
C VAL A 183 -8.20 11.62 -7.44
N ALA A 184 -8.27 11.70 -6.10
CA ALA A 184 -7.34 12.46 -5.28
C ALA A 184 -5.90 11.96 -5.44
N ASP A 185 -5.71 10.63 -5.45
CA ASP A 185 -4.40 10.01 -5.65
C ASP A 185 -3.81 10.32 -7.03
N ARG A 186 -4.64 10.36 -8.07
CA ARG A 186 -4.18 10.74 -9.41
C ARG A 186 -3.71 12.19 -9.44
N VAL A 187 -4.44 13.10 -8.80
CA VAL A 187 -4.01 14.51 -8.70
C VAL A 187 -2.68 14.59 -7.94
N PHE A 188 -2.57 13.87 -6.82
CA PHE A 188 -1.35 13.82 -6.03
C PHE A 188 -0.15 13.35 -6.86
N LYS A 189 -0.24 12.14 -7.46
CA LYS A 189 0.83 11.54 -8.27
C LYS A 189 1.23 12.41 -9.45
N HIS A 190 0.26 13.07 -10.09
CA HIS A 190 0.54 13.96 -11.21
C HIS A 190 1.33 15.20 -10.77
N VAL A 191 0.89 15.88 -9.71
CA VAL A 191 1.58 17.08 -9.22
C VAL A 191 2.98 16.75 -8.69
N GLU A 192 3.12 15.65 -7.96
CA GLU A 192 4.41 15.16 -7.47
C GLU A 192 5.37 14.82 -8.62
N GLY A 193 4.89 14.12 -9.65
CA GLY A 193 5.71 13.78 -10.81
C GLY A 193 6.24 15.00 -11.57
N GLU A 194 5.40 16.03 -11.74
CA GLU A 194 5.74 17.25 -12.46
C GLU A 194 6.61 18.22 -11.65
N LEU A 195 6.27 18.42 -10.37
CA LEU A 195 6.90 19.44 -9.53
C LEU A 195 7.96 18.89 -8.57
N ARG A 196 8.11 17.56 -8.48
CA ARG A 196 9.00 16.87 -7.53
C ARG A 196 8.73 17.26 -6.08
N ARG A 197 7.48 17.59 -5.76
CA ARG A 197 7.00 17.94 -4.42
C ARG A 197 5.50 17.65 -4.32
N GLU A 198 5.03 17.44 -3.09
CA GLU A 198 3.61 17.22 -2.83
C GLU A 198 2.72 18.38 -3.33
N PRO A 199 1.46 18.08 -3.71
CA PRO A 199 0.47 19.11 -4.02
C PRO A 199 0.27 20.06 -2.86
N ASN A 200 0.07 21.34 -3.19
CA ASN A 200 -0.33 22.33 -2.21
C ASN A 200 -1.81 22.16 -1.84
N SER A 201 -2.25 22.97 -0.89
CA SER A 201 -3.59 22.94 -0.32
C SER A 201 -4.76 23.13 -1.31
N TYR A 202 -4.50 23.55 -2.55
CA TYR A 202 -5.55 23.88 -3.50
C TYR A 202 -5.51 23.09 -4.81
N SER A 203 -4.59 22.13 -4.92
CA SER A 203 -4.40 21.36 -6.15
C SER A 203 -5.63 20.51 -6.49
N HIS A 204 -6.23 19.85 -5.49
CA HIS A 204 -7.46 19.05 -5.65
C HIS A 204 -8.66 19.92 -6.03
N ALA A 205 -8.85 21.06 -5.37
CA ALA A 205 -9.93 22.01 -5.70
C ALA A 205 -9.81 22.56 -7.13
N ALA A 206 -8.57 22.83 -7.59
CA ALA A 206 -8.32 23.30 -8.95
C ALA A 206 -8.64 22.22 -10.00
N TYR A 207 -8.34 20.95 -9.71
CA TYR A 207 -8.73 19.82 -10.56
C TYR A 207 -10.26 19.73 -10.67
N ASP A 208 -10.96 19.76 -9.53
CA ASP A 208 -12.42 19.64 -9.48
C ASP A 208 -13.13 20.78 -10.20
N ALA A 209 -12.61 22.02 -10.09
CA ALA A 209 -13.12 23.17 -10.83
C ALA A 209 -13.14 22.91 -12.35
N VAL A 210 -12.05 22.37 -12.90
CA VAL A 210 -11.96 22.09 -14.35
C VAL A 210 -12.96 21.01 -14.77
N TRP A 211 -13.11 19.97 -13.95
CA TRP A 211 -14.03 18.86 -14.25
C TRP A 211 -15.49 19.29 -14.20
N ILE A 212 -15.90 20.01 -13.16
CA ILE A 212 -17.28 20.50 -13.02
C ILE A 212 -17.62 21.41 -14.22
N ALA A 213 -16.72 22.34 -14.58
CA ALA A 213 -16.93 23.21 -15.74
C ALA A 213 -17.01 22.42 -17.06
N GLY A 214 -16.12 21.43 -17.26
CA GLY A 214 -16.10 20.60 -18.46
C GLY A 214 -17.34 19.72 -18.61
N LEU A 215 -17.82 19.13 -17.50
CA LEU A 215 -19.05 18.34 -17.46
C LEU A 215 -20.27 19.20 -17.78
N ALA A 216 -20.35 20.43 -17.23
CA ALA A 216 -21.43 21.34 -17.54
C ALA A 216 -21.46 21.71 -19.03
N ILE A 217 -20.31 22.05 -19.63
CA ILE A 217 -20.19 22.32 -21.08
C ILE A 217 -20.62 21.10 -21.89
N SER A 218 -20.22 19.89 -21.46
CA SER A 218 -20.58 18.64 -22.13
C SER A 218 -22.08 18.36 -22.06
N GLU A 219 -22.75 18.66 -20.94
CA GLU A 219 -24.19 18.42 -20.79
C GLU A 219 -25.00 19.33 -21.73
N ILE A 220 -24.68 20.62 -21.77
CA ILE A 220 -25.45 21.59 -22.57
C ILE A 220 -24.99 21.70 -24.02
N GLN A 221 -23.82 21.14 -24.37
CA GLN A 221 -23.20 21.26 -25.69
C GLN A 221 -23.03 22.72 -26.14
N ASP A 222 -22.68 23.60 -25.20
CA ASP A 222 -22.57 25.05 -25.37
C ASP A 222 -21.51 25.61 -24.40
N THR A 223 -20.91 26.74 -24.75
CA THR A 223 -19.91 27.45 -23.94
C THR A 223 -20.43 28.77 -23.39
N ASP A 224 -21.73 29.04 -23.53
CA ASP A 224 -22.39 30.22 -22.93
C ASP A 224 -22.33 30.17 -21.40
N ALA A 225 -21.68 31.18 -20.80
CA ALA A 225 -21.41 31.20 -19.36
C ALA A 225 -22.68 31.26 -18.50
N LEU A 226 -23.76 31.91 -18.97
CA LEU A 226 -25.01 32.00 -18.21
C LEU A 226 -25.74 30.66 -18.20
N LYS A 227 -25.74 29.93 -19.32
CA LYS A 227 -26.30 28.57 -19.37
C LYS A 227 -25.50 27.59 -18.51
N ILE A 228 -24.17 27.66 -18.55
CA ILE A 228 -23.30 26.84 -17.69
C ILE A 228 -23.60 27.13 -16.21
N ARG A 229 -23.73 28.41 -15.86
CA ARG A 229 -24.05 28.86 -14.50
C ARG A 229 -25.36 28.26 -13.98
N GLU A 230 -26.39 28.17 -14.82
CA GLU A 230 -27.71 27.63 -14.43
C GLU A 230 -27.66 26.17 -14.00
N ILE A 231 -26.80 25.35 -14.62
CA ILE A 231 -26.73 23.90 -14.36
C ILE A 231 -25.57 23.49 -13.44
N LEU A 232 -24.66 24.42 -13.12
CA LEU A 232 -23.46 24.13 -12.35
C LEU A 232 -23.73 23.43 -10.99
N PRO A 233 -24.74 23.85 -10.21
CA PRO A 233 -25.11 23.17 -8.95
C PRO A 233 -25.49 21.71 -9.14
N ASP A 234 -26.27 21.40 -10.19
CA ASP A 234 -26.73 20.04 -10.46
C ASP A 234 -25.55 19.16 -10.90
N ILE A 235 -24.69 19.67 -11.78
CA ILE A 235 -23.47 18.97 -12.22
C ILE A 235 -22.52 18.69 -11.04
N ALA A 236 -22.32 19.68 -10.16
CA ALA A 236 -21.47 19.50 -8.99
C ALA A 236 -22.03 18.43 -8.05
N ALA A 237 -23.34 18.44 -7.79
CA ALA A 237 -23.99 17.49 -6.89
C ALA A 237 -23.87 16.02 -7.35
N GLU A 238 -23.79 15.77 -8.66
CA GLU A 238 -23.57 14.44 -9.23
C GLU A 238 -22.09 14.09 -9.42
N TYR A 239 -21.20 15.07 -9.23
CA TYR A 239 -19.75 14.91 -9.39
C TYR A 239 -19.09 14.43 -8.10
N SER A 240 -18.20 13.44 -8.24
CA SER A 240 -17.30 13.00 -7.17
C SER A 240 -15.86 13.13 -7.64
N GLY A 241 -15.18 14.16 -7.13
CA GLY A 241 -13.85 14.58 -7.56
C GLY A 241 -12.73 14.24 -6.58
N ALA A 242 -11.66 15.00 -6.67
CA ALA A 242 -10.49 14.95 -5.83
C ALA A 242 -10.79 15.36 -4.38
N LEU A 243 -11.72 16.29 -4.15
CA LEU A 243 -12.28 16.62 -2.83
C LEU A 243 -13.46 15.72 -2.41
N GLY A 244 -13.90 14.81 -3.28
CA GLY A 244 -15.06 13.96 -3.05
C GLY A 244 -16.34 14.59 -3.59
N SER A 245 -17.46 14.40 -2.88
CA SER A 245 -18.75 14.98 -3.27
C SER A 245 -18.76 16.48 -2.99
N ILE A 246 -19.19 17.26 -3.98
CA ILE A 246 -19.22 18.72 -3.92
C ILE A 246 -20.66 19.18 -4.14
N THR A 247 -21.18 19.98 -3.24
CA THR A 247 -22.48 20.65 -3.42
C THR A 247 -22.31 22.13 -3.17
N PHE A 248 -22.94 22.96 -4.00
CA PHE A 248 -22.91 24.40 -3.81
C PHE A 248 -24.07 24.87 -2.91
N ASN A 249 -23.80 25.85 -2.05
CA ASN A 249 -24.79 26.57 -1.27
C ASN A 249 -25.47 27.67 -2.11
N GLU A 250 -26.38 28.44 -1.52
CA GLU A 250 -27.09 29.54 -2.23
C GLU A 250 -26.16 30.64 -2.77
N ALA A 251 -24.97 30.80 -2.18
CA ALA A 251 -23.94 31.73 -2.61
C ALA A 251 -23.04 31.18 -3.73
N GLY A 252 -23.21 29.93 -4.15
CA GLY A 252 -22.34 29.29 -5.13
C GLY A 252 -21.05 28.71 -4.55
N ASP A 253 -20.95 28.57 -3.23
CA ASP A 253 -19.76 28.06 -2.54
C ASP A 253 -19.95 26.61 -2.11
N GLY A 254 -18.86 25.85 -2.00
CA GLY A 254 -18.90 24.51 -1.41
C GLY A 254 -19.64 24.53 -0.07
N SER A 255 -20.60 23.63 0.13
CA SER A 255 -21.44 23.65 1.33
C SER A 255 -20.77 23.02 2.55
N SER A 256 -19.81 22.13 2.31
CA SER A 256 -19.16 21.33 3.34
C SER A 256 -17.80 20.80 2.90
N ILE A 257 -16.88 20.71 3.85
CA ILE A 257 -15.61 20.01 3.68
C ILE A 257 -15.06 19.60 5.05
N ASP A 258 -14.40 18.46 5.10
CA ASP A 258 -13.56 18.09 6.25
C ASP A 258 -12.23 18.84 6.17
N TYR A 259 -11.52 18.93 7.30
CA TYR A 259 -10.20 19.53 7.32
C TYR A 259 -9.17 18.56 7.90
N ASP A 260 -8.07 18.33 7.20
CA ASP A 260 -6.92 17.64 7.77
C ASP A 260 -6.14 18.60 8.68
N VAL A 261 -5.65 18.08 9.80
CA VAL A 261 -4.82 18.83 10.75
C VAL A 261 -3.36 18.51 10.49
N TRP A 262 -2.57 19.52 10.17
CA TRP A 262 -1.15 19.42 9.89
C TRP A 262 -0.32 20.14 10.95
N SER A 263 0.81 19.58 11.35
CA SER A 263 1.72 20.18 12.32
C SER A 263 3.17 20.02 11.88
N VAL A 264 4.00 21.02 12.16
CA VAL A 264 5.44 20.86 12.14
C VAL A 264 5.86 20.08 13.38
N ARG A 265 6.40 18.87 13.18
CA ARG A 265 6.95 18.00 14.23
C ARG A 265 8.25 17.39 13.74
N ASP A 266 9.24 17.29 14.62
CA ASP A 266 10.58 16.77 14.29
C ASP A 266 11.21 17.45 13.05
N GLY A 267 10.87 18.73 12.84
CA GLY A 267 11.37 19.50 11.71
C GLY A 267 10.73 19.21 10.36
N MET A 268 9.60 18.49 10.32
CA MET A 268 8.88 18.15 9.09
C MET A 268 7.37 18.40 9.24
N TRP A 269 6.68 18.53 8.11
CA TRP A 269 5.21 18.59 8.07
C TRP A 269 4.62 17.20 8.27
N ASN A 270 3.71 17.08 9.24
CA ASN A 270 3.03 15.83 9.56
C ASN A 270 1.52 16.05 9.58
N GLN A 271 0.75 15.16 8.96
CA GLN A 271 -0.69 15.10 9.21
C GLN A 271 -0.90 14.44 10.56
N ILE A 272 -1.48 15.16 11.50
CA ILE A 272 -1.64 14.73 12.90
C ILE A 272 -3.09 14.50 13.29
N GLY A 273 -4.03 14.62 12.36
CA GLY A 273 -5.45 14.45 12.65
C GLY A 273 -6.35 14.97 11.56
N ARG A 274 -7.64 15.03 11.90
CA ARG A 274 -8.71 15.52 11.04
C ARG A 274 -9.83 16.15 11.87
N TYR A 275 -10.46 17.17 11.32
CA TYR A 275 -11.75 17.68 11.73
C TYR A 275 -12.82 17.12 10.78
N SER A 276 -13.80 16.42 11.34
CA SER A 276 -15.00 15.95 10.63
C SER A 276 -16.10 17.00 10.79
N GLN A 277 -16.57 17.56 9.67
CA GLN A 277 -17.68 18.51 9.73
C GLN A 277 -19.00 17.82 10.11
N ALA A 278 -19.18 16.56 9.71
CA ALA A 278 -20.38 15.80 10.02
C ALA A 278 -20.52 15.55 11.52
N ASP A 279 -19.40 15.30 12.20
CA ASP A 279 -19.36 14.98 13.63
C ASP A 279 -19.08 16.20 14.51
N ASP A 280 -18.72 17.34 13.91
CA ASP A 280 -18.31 18.58 14.59
C ASP A 280 -17.20 18.32 15.63
N ALA A 281 -16.24 17.48 15.25
CA ALA A 281 -15.23 16.92 16.14
C ALA A 281 -13.84 16.92 15.50
N VAL A 282 -12.83 17.18 16.32
CA VAL A 282 -11.42 17.00 15.97
C VAL A 282 -10.94 15.67 16.52
N GLU A 283 -10.42 14.84 15.63
CA GLU A 283 -9.68 13.63 15.96
C GLU A 283 -8.22 13.87 15.64
N LEU A 284 -7.42 14.16 16.66
CA LEU A 284 -5.97 14.08 16.52
C LEU A 284 -5.58 12.62 16.63
N ALA A 285 -4.65 12.16 15.78
CA ALA A 285 -3.93 10.92 15.99
C ALA A 285 -3.22 11.05 17.34
N GLY A 286 -3.89 10.57 18.38
CA GLY A 286 -3.45 10.73 19.75
C GLY A 286 -2.15 9.98 19.92
N SER A 287 -1.06 10.70 20.19
CA SER A 287 -0.03 10.26 21.15
C SER A 287 0.36 8.77 21.11
N ALA A 288 0.48 8.17 19.92
CA ALA A 288 1.43 7.10 19.74
C ALA A 288 2.79 7.81 19.70
N PRO A 289 3.79 7.37 20.46
CA PRO A 289 5.16 7.74 20.10
C PRO A 289 5.27 7.42 18.61
N GLY A 290 5.71 8.39 17.80
CA GLY A 290 6.14 8.06 16.46
C GLY A 290 7.00 6.80 16.55
N ILE A 291 6.75 5.83 15.68
CA ILE A 291 7.61 4.67 15.55
C ILE A 291 9.04 5.20 15.47
N SER A 292 9.87 4.80 16.43
CA SER A 292 11.22 5.30 16.61
C SER A 292 12.11 4.17 17.09
N GLY A 293 13.37 4.16 16.66
CA GLY A 293 14.30 3.08 16.96
C GLY A 293 14.03 1.80 16.16
N GLU A 294 14.48 0.67 16.69
CA GLU A 294 14.42 -0.62 15.99
C GLU A 294 13.08 -1.33 16.23
N ILE A 295 12.39 -1.70 15.15
CA ILE A 295 11.19 -2.53 15.17
C ILE A 295 11.57 -3.94 14.72
N THR A 296 11.44 -4.91 15.61
CA THR A 296 11.78 -6.31 15.29
C THR A 296 10.60 -7.04 14.65
N ILE A 297 10.83 -7.60 13.47
CA ILE A 297 9.94 -8.55 12.79
C ILE A 297 10.58 -9.94 12.75
N GLY A 298 9.76 -10.99 12.66
CA GLY A 298 10.24 -12.37 12.55
C GLY A 298 10.34 -12.81 11.09
N ARG A 299 11.31 -13.68 10.78
CA ARG A 299 11.31 -14.49 9.56
C ARG A 299 11.31 -15.96 9.96
N LEU A 300 10.38 -16.74 9.43
CA LEU A 300 10.31 -18.18 9.63
C LEU A 300 10.55 -18.88 8.29
N ALA A 301 11.71 -19.50 8.11
CA ALA A 301 12.15 -20.11 6.86
C ALA A 301 12.63 -21.55 7.10
N ASP A 302 12.45 -22.45 6.14
CA ASP A 302 12.95 -23.84 6.21
C ASP A 302 14.35 -23.87 5.58
N GLU A 303 15.37 -23.58 6.39
CA GLU A 303 16.75 -23.37 5.94
C GLU A 303 17.45 -24.70 5.58
N ASP A 304 16.95 -25.83 6.10
CA ASP A 304 17.46 -27.18 5.83
C ASP A 304 16.73 -27.88 4.65
N SER A 305 15.78 -27.21 4.01
CA SER A 305 15.00 -27.74 2.90
C SER A 305 15.85 -28.19 1.71
N THR A 306 15.46 -29.30 1.07
CA THR A 306 16.06 -29.75 -0.18
C THR A 306 15.58 -28.95 -1.39
N SER A 307 14.48 -28.20 -1.25
CA SER A 307 13.99 -27.34 -2.32
C SER A 307 14.84 -26.09 -2.39
N SER A 308 15.17 -25.73 -3.62
CA SER A 308 15.95 -24.55 -3.85
C SER A 308 15.28 -23.22 -3.54
N HIS A 309 13.96 -23.16 -3.50
CA HIS A 309 13.23 -21.90 -3.39
C HIS A 309 13.40 -21.23 -2.02
N TYR A 310 13.57 -22.01 -0.95
CA TYR A 310 13.69 -21.49 0.41
C TYR A 310 14.92 -20.57 0.57
N ALA A 311 16.08 -21.00 0.08
CA ALA A 311 17.28 -20.15 0.08
C ALA A 311 17.11 -18.88 -0.78
N GLU A 312 16.35 -18.95 -1.88
CA GLU A 312 16.09 -17.81 -2.75
C GLU A 312 15.18 -16.77 -2.05
N ASN A 313 14.16 -17.25 -1.34
CA ASN A 313 13.25 -16.42 -0.57
C ASN A 313 13.94 -15.73 0.61
N VAL A 314 14.85 -16.42 1.30
CA VAL A 314 15.69 -15.85 2.36
C VAL A 314 16.50 -14.67 1.84
N GLU A 315 17.24 -14.84 0.73
CA GLU A 315 18.03 -13.75 0.14
C GLU A 315 17.16 -12.58 -0.33
N ALA A 316 15.99 -12.85 -0.90
CA ALA A 316 15.07 -11.80 -1.32
C ALA A 316 14.47 -11.03 -0.13
N THR A 317 14.20 -11.73 0.97
CA THR A 317 13.74 -11.13 2.24
C THR A 317 14.81 -10.22 2.85
N GLU A 318 16.07 -10.67 2.87
CA GLU A 318 17.21 -9.88 3.35
C GLU A 318 17.47 -8.65 2.49
N LEU A 319 17.38 -8.79 1.16
CA LEU A 319 17.45 -7.65 0.24
C LEU A 319 16.35 -6.62 0.55
N ALA A 320 15.11 -7.08 0.73
CA ALA A 320 13.99 -6.20 1.02
C ALA A 320 14.17 -5.44 2.34
N LEU A 321 14.68 -6.10 3.38
CA LEU A 321 15.00 -5.46 4.66
C LEU A 321 16.01 -4.31 4.49
N VAL A 322 17.08 -4.55 3.73
CA VAL A 322 18.11 -3.54 3.44
C VAL A 322 17.54 -2.38 2.63
N GLU A 323 16.76 -2.68 1.59
CA GLU A 323 16.18 -1.65 0.73
C GLU A 323 15.11 -0.82 1.41
N PHE A 324 14.28 -1.45 2.25
CA PHE A 324 13.25 -0.75 3.01
C PHE A 324 13.89 0.16 4.06
N ASN A 325 14.89 -0.31 4.80
CA ASN A 325 15.62 0.55 5.74
C ASN A 325 16.35 1.71 5.04
N ARG A 326 16.94 1.47 3.87
CA ARG A 326 17.50 2.55 3.04
C ARG A 326 16.42 3.56 2.64
N HIS A 327 15.23 3.09 2.29
CA HIS A 327 14.11 3.97 1.98
C HIS A 327 13.71 4.83 3.19
N LEU A 328 13.60 4.24 4.38
CA LEU A 328 13.33 4.98 5.63
C LEU A 328 14.39 6.06 5.90
N ASP A 329 15.66 5.73 5.73
CA ASP A 329 16.77 6.69 5.87
C ASP A 329 16.66 7.84 4.86
N GLU A 330 16.30 7.54 3.61
CA GLU A 330 16.15 8.54 2.54
C GLU A 330 15.00 9.52 2.79
N ILE A 331 13.92 9.07 3.42
CA ILE A 331 12.76 9.91 3.78
C ILE A 331 12.86 10.50 5.19
N GLY A 332 13.93 10.20 5.93
CA GLY A 332 14.20 10.78 7.26
C GLY A 332 13.31 10.23 8.38
N GLU A 333 12.84 9.00 8.24
CA GLU A 333 12.06 8.32 9.29
C GLU A 333 12.97 7.94 10.48
N GLY A 334 12.46 8.08 11.71
CA GLY A 334 13.24 7.91 12.94
C GLY A 334 13.40 6.46 13.43
N TRP A 335 13.14 5.48 12.56
CA TRP A 335 13.06 4.07 12.91
C TRP A 335 13.62 3.18 11.80
N SER A 336 13.87 1.90 12.13
CA SER A 336 14.32 0.88 11.20
C SER A 336 13.69 -0.46 11.53
N LEU A 337 13.58 -1.33 10.53
CA LEU A 337 13.26 -2.74 10.71
C LEU A 337 14.52 -3.53 11.08
N VAL A 338 14.36 -4.45 12.02
CA VAL A 338 15.33 -5.50 12.33
C VAL A 338 14.63 -6.84 12.15
N MET A 339 15.30 -7.80 11.52
CA MET A 339 14.74 -9.12 11.29
C MET A 339 15.37 -10.15 12.20
N LYS A 340 14.52 -10.95 12.86
CA LYS A 340 14.94 -12.13 13.60
C LYS A 340 14.51 -13.39 12.85
N GLY A 341 15.48 -14.10 12.28
CA GLY A 341 15.26 -15.39 11.63
C GLY A 341 15.11 -16.55 12.62
N ALA A 342 14.29 -17.53 12.25
CA ALA A 342 14.23 -18.85 12.83
C ALA A 342 14.07 -19.90 11.73
N ASP A 343 14.78 -21.01 11.90
CA ASP A 343 14.65 -22.21 11.08
C ASP A 343 13.55 -23.13 11.62
N TYR A 344 12.87 -23.87 10.75
CA TYR A 344 11.82 -24.81 11.15
C TYR A 344 11.69 -25.99 10.19
N ASP A 345 11.26 -27.13 10.73
CA ASP A 345 10.54 -28.14 9.96
C ASP A 345 9.02 -27.91 10.11
N PRO A 346 8.18 -28.29 9.14
CA PRO A 346 6.74 -28.04 9.23
C PRO A 346 6.06 -28.44 10.54
N SER A 347 6.55 -29.50 11.22
CA SER A 347 6.00 -29.96 12.50
C SER A 347 6.46 -29.12 13.71
N THR A 348 7.54 -28.35 13.57
CA THR A 348 8.08 -27.44 14.59
C THR A 348 7.76 -25.97 14.35
N ALA A 349 7.08 -25.61 13.25
CA ALA A 349 6.65 -24.24 12.95
C ALA A 349 5.94 -23.55 14.13
N LEU A 350 5.01 -24.25 14.79
CA LEU A 350 4.27 -23.70 15.94
C LEU A 350 5.16 -23.42 17.16
N VAL A 351 6.26 -24.18 17.33
CA VAL A 351 7.23 -23.95 18.41
C VAL A 351 7.94 -22.62 18.20
N GLU A 352 8.40 -22.36 16.98
CA GLU A 352 9.09 -21.10 16.67
C GLU A 352 8.13 -19.90 16.66
N ILE A 353 6.88 -20.04 16.18
CA ILE A 353 5.86 -18.99 16.32
C ILE A 353 5.61 -18.64 17.80
N LYS A 354 5.48 -19.64 18.68
CA LYS A 354 5.32 -19.41 20.12
C LYS A 354 6.52 -18.73 20.76
N LYS A 355 7.72 -19.00 20.24
CA LYS A 355 8.96 -18.38 20.70
C LYS A 355 9.01 -16.91 20.27
N PHE A 356 8.70 -16.59 19.01
CA PHE A 356 8.55 -15.21 18.56
C PHE A 356 7.52 -14.45 19.41
N ASP A 357 6.37 -15.06 19.65
CA ASP A 357 5.34 -14.49 20.51
C ASP A 357 5.84 -14.20 21.94
N SER A 358 6.56 -15.16 22.55
CA SER A 358 7.14 -14.99 23.88
C SER A 358 8.19 -13.87 23.97
N GLU A 359 8.77 -13.49 22.83
CA GLU A 359 9.74 -12.39 22.69
C GLU A 359 9.08 -11.07 22.26
N GLY A 360 7.76 -11.06 22.07
CA GLY A 360 7.00 -9.89 21.65
C GLY A 360 7.04 -9.61 20.15
N ILE A 361 7.54 -10.55 19.34
CA ILE A 361 7.59 -10.43 17.88
C ILE A 361 6.26 -10.93 17.31
N LYS A 362 5.45 -10.00 16.82
CA LYS A 362 4.05 -10.24 16.43
C LYS A 362 3.77 -10.14 14.92
N ILE A 363 4.73 -9.60 14.16
CA ILE A 363 4.68 -9.44 12.70
C ILE A 363 5.72 -10.39 12.11
N ILE A 364 5.28 -11.34 11.31
CA ILE A 364 6.11 -12.45 10.82
C ILE A 364 6.06 -12.52 9.29
N ILE A 365 7.22 -12.74 8.68
CA ILE A 365 7.39 -13.11 7.28
C ILE A 365 7.59 -14.64 7.22
N GLY A 366 6.74 -15.34 6.48
CA GLY A 366 6.67 -16.81 6.50
C GLY A 366 5.67 -17.35 7.55
N PRO A 367 5.54 -18.67 7.77
CA PRO A 367 6.33 -19.77 7.18
C PRO A 367 6.07 -19.93 5.68
N GLU A 368 6.87 -20.73 4.99
CA GLU A 368 6.97 -20.72 3.52
C GLU A 368 6.22 -21.87 2.83
N ASN A 369 5.40 -22.65 3.54
CA ASN A 369 4.54 -23.67 2.94
C ASN A 369 3.19 -23.82 3.67
N SER A 370 2.21 -24.39 2.96
CA SER A 370 0.83 -24.53 3.44
C SER A 370 0.70 -25.43 4.68
N ALA A 371 1.51 -26.49 4.79
CA ALA A 371 1.46 -27.38 5.95
C ALA A 371 1.83 -26.64 7.24
N ALA A 372 2.89 -25.84 7.19
CA ALA A 372 3.31 -24.99 8.30
C ALA A 372 2.28 -23.91 8.63
N VAL A 373 1.69 -23.26 7.61
CA VAL A 373 0.62 -22.27 7.82
C VAL A 373 -0.59 -22.90 8.53
N LYS A 374 -0.98 -24.11 8.13
CA LYS A 374 -2.08 -24.86 8.75
C LYS A 374 -1.83 -25.10 10.25
N GLU A 375 -0.60 -25.45 10.63
CA GLU A 375 -0.23 -25.69 12.03
C GLU A 375 -0.24 -24.42 12.89
N VAL A 376 0.04 -23.25 12.30
CA VAL A 376 0.20 -22.00 13.08
C VAL A 376 -1.04 -21.11 13.09
N LYS A 377 -1.96 -21.25 12.12
CA LYS A 377 -3.03 -20.27 11.91
C LYS A 377 -3.92 -20.02 13.13
N GLU A 378 -4.34 -21.08 13.82
CA GLU A 378 -5.21 -20.94 15.00
C GLU A 378 -4.53 -20.17 16.13
N TYR A 379 -3.21 -20.37 16.29
CA TYR A 379 -2.41 -19.68 17.29
C TYR A 379 -2.21 -18.21 16.93
N VAL A 380 -1.89 -17.92 15.66
CA VAL A 380 -1.69 -16.57 15.14
C VAL A 380 -2.95 -15.72 15.37
N ASP A 381 -4.11 -16.23 14.96
CA ASP A 381 -5.40 -15.56 15.12
C ASP A 381 -5.73 -15.32 16.60
N SER A 382 -5.52 -16.33 17.45
CA SER A 382 -5.86 -16.25 18.88
C SER A 382 -4.96 -15.30 19.67
N ASN A 383 -3.75 -15.01 19.19
CA ASN A 383 -2.75 -14.20 19.90
C ASN A 383 -2.47 -12.85 19.24
N GLY A 384 -3.32 -12.44 18.28
CA GLY A 384 -3.23 -11.14 17.60
C GLY A 384 -1.91 -10.96 16.85
N MET A 385 -1.38 -12.04 16.28
CA MET A 385 -0.20 -11.99 15.40
C MET A 385 -0.64 -11.78 13.96
N VAL A 386 0.28 -11.34 13.12
CA VAL A 386 0.05 -11.21 11.68
C VAL A 386 1.18 -11.90 10.91
N ILE A 387 0.81 -12.62 9.86
CA ILE A 387 1.73 -13.26 8.94
C ILE A 387 1.57 -12.63 7.56
N LEU A 388 2.69 -12.25 6.95
CA LEU A 388 2.80 -12.05 5.51
C LEU A 388 3.54 -13.26 4.92
N ASN A 389 2.87 -13.96 4.02
CA ASN A 389 3.29 -15.24 3.47
C ASN A 389 3.52 -15.13 1.96
N CYS A 390 4.63 -15.71 1.50
CA CYS A 390 5.03 -15.63 0.09
C CYS A 390 4.52 -16.77 -0.78
N CYS A 391 4.05 -17.87 -0.19
CA CYS A 391 4.28 -19.19 -0.78
C CYS A 391 3.23 -20.28 -0.47
N SER A 392 2.24 -20.02 0.40
CA SER A 392 1.19 -21.01 0.70
C SER A 392 -0.01 -20.85 -0.23
N THR A 393 -0.38 -21.92 -0.92
CA THR A 393 -1.39 -21.91 -2.00
C THR A 393 -2.56 -22.86 -1.76
N ALA A 394 -2.54 -23.65 -0.68
CA ALA A 394 -3.57 -24.67 -0.45
C ALA A 394 -4.99 -24.03 -0.34
N PRO A 395 -5.98 -24.48 -1.12
CA PRO A 395 -7.30 -23.83 -1.18
C PRO A 395 -8.04 -23.78 0.15
N GLU A 396 -7.86 -24.79 1.02
CA GLU A 396 -8.50 -24.81 2.34
C GLU A 396 -8.00 -23.70 3.28
N LEU A 397 -6.87 -23.07 2.97
CA LEU A 397 -6.29 -21.97 3.73
C LEU A 397 -6.76 -20.60 3.23
N ALA A 398 -7.47 -20.52 2.10
CA ALA A 398 -8.04 -19.29 1.56
C ALA A 398 -9.25 -18.83 2.38
N VAL A 399 -9.00 -18.42 3.63
CA VAL A 399 -9.99 -17.99 4.62
C VAL A 399 -9.57 -16.66 5.22
N LYS A 400 -10.55 -15.85 5.62
CA LYS A 400 -10.28 -14.58 6.30
C LYS A 400 -9.67 -14.83 7.68
N ASP A 401 -8.37 -14.57 7.80
CA ASP A 401 -7.60 -14.71 9.05
C ASP A 401 -6.49 -13.64 9.15
N GLY A 402 -5.58 -13.78 10.12
CA GLY A 402 -4.42 -12.90 10.28
C GLY A 402 -3.25 -13.20 9.33
N ILE A 403 -3.47 -13.92 8.23
CA ILE A 403 -2.44 -14.40 7.31
C ILE A 403 -2.74 -13.85 5.91
N PHE A 404 -1.82 -13.03 5.40
CA PHE A 404 -1.93 -12.42 4.07
C PHE A 404 -0.94 -13.08 3.12
N ARG A 405 -1.42 -13.60 1.99
CA ARG A 405 -0.64 -14.43 1.06
C ARG A 405 -0.41 -13.66 -0.24
N LEU A 406 0.84 -13.45 -0.61
CA LEU A 406 1.23 -12.78 -1.87
C LEU A 406 1.31 -13.75 -3.06
N VAL A 407 0.42 -14.74 -3.05
CA VAL A 407 0.18 -15.75 -4.07
C VAL A 407 -1.31 -16.05 -4.14
N THR A 408 -1.78 -16.51 -5.29
CA THR A 408 -3.15 -17.01 -5.45
C THR A 408 -3.26 -18.42 -4.90
N ASP A 409 -4.46 -18.83 -4.49
CA ASP A 409 -4.74 -20.22 -4.13
C ASP A 409 -4.76 -21.17 -5.34
N ASP A 410 -4.61 -22.46 -5.08
CA ASP A 410 -4.44 -23.50 -6.11
C ASP A 410 -5.70 -23.77 -6.94
N THR A 411 -6.87 -23.22 -6.61
CA THR A 411 -8.01 -23.29 -7.55
C THR A 411 -7.69 -22.58 -8.86
N LYS A 412 -6.90 -21.50 -8.78
CA LYS A 412 -6.41 -20.76 -9.96
C LYS A 412 -5.33 -21.54 -10.71
N GLN A 413 -4.45 -22.23 -9.97
CA GLN A 413 -3.38 -23.04 -10.55
C GLN A 413 -3.94 -24.29 -11.23
N GLY A 414 -4.92 -24.96 -10.61
CA GLY A 414 -5.63 -26.11 -11.17
C GLY A 414 -6.29 -25.78 -12.50
N ALA A 415 -7.00 -24.64 -12.59
CA ALA A 415 -7.61 -24.18 -13.83
C ALA A 415 -6.57 -23.88 -14.93
N ALA A 416 -5.44 -23.26 -14.56
CA ALA A 416 -4.35 -22.98 -15.50
C ALA A 416 -3.70 -24.27 -16.01
N LEU A 417 -3.40 -25.23 -15.12
CA LEU A 417 -2.88 -26.55 -15.48
C LEU A 417 -3.83 -27.28 -16.42
N ALA A 418 -5.13 -27.34 -16.09
CA ALA A 418 -6.15 -27.98 -16.91
C ALA A 418 -6.19 -27.42 -18.34
N GLY A 419 -6.19 -26.09 -18.48
CA GLY A 419 -6.15 -25.43 -19.79
C GLY A 419 -4.86 -25.69 -20.58
N ILE A 420 -3.72 -25.81 -19.90
CA ILE A 420 -2.45 -26.18 -20.54
C ILE A 420 -2.47 -27.64 -20.99
N LEU A 421 -2.98 -28.55 -20.16
CA LEU A 421 -3.09 -29.98 -20.49
C LEU A 421 -4.01 -30.20 -21.70
N GLU A 422 -5.14 -29.49 -21.77
CA GLU A 422 -6.03 -29.48 -22.94
C GLU A 422 -5.31 -28.96 -24.19
N HIS A 423 -4.64 -27.81 -24.09
CA HIS A 423 -3.90 -27.23 -25.21
C HIS A 423 -2.83 -28.19 -25.75
N GLU A 424 -2.14 -28.90 -24.86
CA GLU A 424 -1.11 -29.88 -25.22
C GLU A 424 -1.67 -31.21 -25.71
N GLY A 425 -3.00 -31.37 -25.75
CA GLY A 425 -3.68 -32.56 -26.26
C GLY A 425 -3.56 -33.78 -25.35
N ILE A 426 -3.35 -33.57 -24.05
CA ILE A 426 -3.30 -34.63 -23.05
C ILE A 426 -4.73 -35.07 -22.73
N GLU A 427 -5.00 -36.37 -22.85
CA GLU A 427 -6.31 -36.98 -22.60
C GLU A 427 -6.31 -37.86 -21.33
N ALA A 428 -5.14 -38.29 -20.85
CA ALA A 428 -4.98 -39.09 -19.65
C ALA A 428 -3.83 -38.61 -18.76
N ILE A 429 -4.06 -38.50 -17.45
CA ILE A 429 -3.06 -38.03 -16.48
C ILE A 429 -2.97 -39.00 -15.32
N VAL A 430 -1.74 -39.38 -14.94
CA VAL A 430 -1.46 -40.10 -13.70
C VAL A 430 -0.76 -39.14 -12.72
N PRO A 431 -1.46 -38.65 -11.68
CA PRO A 431 -0.86 -37.75 -10.71
C PRO A 431 0.02 -38.51 -9.72
N VAL A 432 1.11 -37.87 -9.30
CA VAL A 432 1.93 -38.29 -8.17
C VAL A 432 2.24 -37.08 -7.31
N TRP A 433 1.96 -37.16 -6.02
CA TRP A 433 2.04 -36.00 -5.15
C TRP A 433 2.43 -36.32 -3.71
N ARG A 434 3.05 -35.33 -3.06
CA ARG A 434 3.34 -35.37 -1.63
C ARG A 434 2.07 -35.29 -0.81
N GLY A 435 2.00 -36.13 0.21
CA GLY A 435 0.81 -36.34 1.01
C GLY A 435 0.64 -35.34 2.15
N ASP A 436 0.38 -34.08 1.82
CA ASP A 436 0.03 -33.02 2.77
C ASP A 436 -1.12 -32.14 2.26
N VAL A 437 -1.49 -31.13 3.05
CA VAL A 437 -2.58 -30.20 2.73
C VAL A 437 -2.41 -29.51 1.37
N TRP A 438 -1.18 -29.21 0.95
CA TRP A 438 -0.91 -28.55 -0.31
C TRP A 438 -1.04 -29.53 -1.47
N GLY A 439 -0.35 -30.67 -1.41
CA GLY A 439 -0.37 -31.66 -2.48
C GLY A 439 -1.78 -32.18 -2.73
N ASP A 440 -2.53 -32.47 -1.65
CA ASP A 440 -3.92 -32.92 -1.75
C ASP A 440 -4.81 -31.83 -2.37
N GLY A 441 -4.71 -30.59 -1.88
CA GLY A 441 -5.53 -29.47 -2.35
C GLY A 441 -5.29 -29.09 -3.82
N LEU A 442 -4.03 -29.14 -4.27
CA LEU A 442 -3.68 -28.89 -5.67
C LEU A 442 -4.22 -29.98 -6.60
N ILE A 443 -4.05 -31.26 -6.24
CA ILE A 443 -4.53 -32.39 -7.04
C ILE A 443 -6.06 -32.40 -7.10
N GLU A 444 -6.75 -32.13 -5.99
CA GLU A 444 -8.21 -31.98 -5.96
C GLU A 444 -8.69 -30.81 -6.85
N SER A 445 -7.99 -29.68 -6.82
CA SER A 445 -8.30 -28.51 -7.65
C SER A 445 -8.11 -28.81 -9.14
N LEU A 446 -7.00 -29.45 -9.52
CA LEU A 446 -6.79 -29.88 -10.90
C LEU A 446 -7.85 -30.90 -11.34
N GLN A 447 -8.15 -31.88 -10.48
CA GLN A 447 -9.16 -32.89 -10.79
C GLN A 447 -10.51 -32.25 -11.08
N ALA A 448 -10.94 -31.27 -10.27
CA ALA A 448 -12.21 -30.57 -10.48
C ALA A 448 -12.31 -29.87 -11.84
N GLU A 449 -11.20 -29.32 -12.34
CA GLU A 449 -11.13 -28.62 -13.63
C GLU A 449 -10.93 -29.57 -14.82
N TYR A 450 -10.36 -30.76 -14.60
CA TYR A 450 -10.00 -31.70 -15.68
C TYR A 450 -11.10 -32.71 -16.06
N VAL A 451 -12.19 -32.81 -15.27
CA VAL A 451 -13.28 -33.81 -15.45
C VAL A 451 -13.87 -33.85 -16.86
N GLU A 452 -14.04 -32.69 -17.51
CA GLU A 452 -14.63 -32.60 -18.85
C GLU A 452 -13.58 -32.61 -19.99
N LEU A 453 -12.29 -32.61 -19.63
CA LEU A 453 -11.15 -32.49 -20.56
C LEU A 453 -10.50 -33.85 -20.84
N GLY A 454 -10.46 -34.74 -19.85
CA GLY A 454 -9.80 -36.04 -19.97
C GLY A 454 -10.05 -36.95 -18.78
N VAL A 455 -9.23 -38.00 -18.66
CA VAL A 455 -9.27 -38.96 -17.54
C VAL A 455 -8.09 -38.73 -16.63
N MET A 456 -8.34 -38.60 -15.33
CA MET A 456 -7.32 -38.51 -14.30
C MET A 456 -7.38 -39.77 -13.43
N ASP A 457 -6.24 -40.45 -13.31
CA ASP A 457 -6.09 -41.61 -12.43
C ASP A 457 -6.16 -41.20 -10.95
N ASP A 458 -6.50 -42.15 -10.07
CA ASP A 458 -6.43 -41.95 -8.62
C ASP A 458 -4.98 -41.63 -8.16
N GLY A 459 -3.98 -42.00 -8.95
CA GLY A 459 -2.58 -41.62 -8.80
C GLY A 459 -1.88 -42.20 -7.58
N ILE A 460 -0.78 -41.56 -7.19
CA ILE A 460 0.15 -42.02 -6.16
C ILE A 460 0.43 -40.89 -5.17
N ARG A 461 -0.15 -41.03 -3.98
CA ARG A 461 0.12 -40.16 -2.83
C ARG A 461 1.25 -40.73 -1.99
N TYR A 462 2.41 -40.06 -1.94
CA TYR A 462 3.54 -40.48 -1.10
C TYR A 462 3.59 -39.72 0.22
N ASP A 463 4.23 -40.27 1.26
CA ASP A 463 4.38 -39.59 2.56
C ASP A 463 5.25 -38.33 2.43
N ALA A 464 4.91 -37.23 3.09
CA ALA A 464 5.66 -35.97 3.01
C ALA A 464 7.12 -36.12 3.47
N ASP A 465 7.41 -37.10 4.35
CA ASP A 465 8.75 -37.41 4.85
C ASP A 465 9.43 -38.54 4.06
N ALA A 466 8.86 -38.96 2.92
CA ALA A 466 9.43 -40.02 2.10
C ALA A 466 10.79 -39.59 1.51
N SER A 467 11.80 -40.43 1.70
CA SER A 467 13.15 -40.24 1.15
C SER A 467 13.53 -41.31 0.11
N GLU A 468 12.62 -42.25 -0.19
CA GLU A 468 12.86 -43.39 -1.06
C GLU A 468 11.71 -43.54 -2.05
N PHE A 469 12.00 -43.41 -3.35
CA PHE A 469 10.97 -43.31 -4.39
C PHE A 469 10.92 -44.47 -5.38
N ALA A 470 11.78 -45.49 -5.23
CA ALA A 470 11.83 -46.62 -6.16
C ALA A 470 10.48 -47.36 -6.29
N GLY A 471 9.81 -47.63 -5.17
CA GLY A 471 8.49 -48.28 -5.20
C GLY A 471 7.39 -47.40 -5.81
N HIS A 472 7.41 -46.10 -5.50
CA HIS A 472 6.48 -45.13 -6.07
C HIS A 472 6.69 -44.99 -7.59
N ALA A 473 7.93 -44.98 -8.07
CA ALA A 473 8.26 -44.94 -9.49
C ALA A 473 7.84 -46.22 -10.24
N GLU A 474 7.99 -47.40 -9.61
CA GLU A 474 7.51 -48.67 -10.17
C GLU A 474 5.99 -48.68 -10.31
N GLU A 475 5.26 -48.23 -9.29
CA GLU A 475 3.80 -48.10 -9.36
C GLU A 475 3.38 -47.07 -10.42
N LEU A 476 4.08 -45.92 -10.50
CA LEU A 476 3.81 -44.89 -11.49
C LEU A 476 3.99 -45.44 -12.89
N ALA A 477 5.08 -46.17 -13.14
CA ALA A 477 5.34 -46.82 -14.43
C ALA A 477 4.22 -47.79 -14.82
N SER A 478 3.73 -48.60 -13.87
CA SER A 478 2.63 -49.53 -14.13
C SER A 478 1.33 -48.81 -14.52
N ARG A 479 0.96 -47.75 -13.78
CA ARG A 479 -0.26 -46.96 -14.05
C ARG A 479 -0.14 -46.19 -15.37
N VAL A 480 0.99 -45.52 -15.60
CA VAL A 480 1.24 -44.79 -16.86
C VAL A 480 1.20 -45.74 -18.06
N GLN A 481 1.74 -46.96 -17.94
CA GLN A 481 1.65 -47.96 -19.01
C GLN A 481 0.20 -48.31 -19.36
N GLU A 482 -0.67 -48.47 -18.37
CA GLU A 482 -2.09 -48.76 -18.60
C GLU A 482 -2.78 -47.65 -19.40
N TYR A 483 -2.56 -46.38 -19.05
CA TYR A 483 -3.14 -45.26 -19.79
C TYR A 483 -2.47 -45.06 -21.16
N ALA A 484 -1.15 -45.26 -21.27
CA ALA A 484 -0.45 -45.18 -22.55
C ALA A 484 -0.93 -46.26 -23.54
N ASP A 485 -1.26 -47.46 -23.06
CA ASP A 485 -1.85 -48.53 -23.89
C ASP A 485 -3.26 -48.18 -24.38
N LEU A 486 -4.02 -47.38 -23.62
CA LEU A 486 -5.40 -46.98 -23.93
C LEU A 486 -5.49 -45.73 -24.82
N TYR A 487 -4.69 -44.71 -24.52
CA TYR A 487 -4.78 -43.38 -25.13
C TYR A 487 -3.59 -43.04 -26.03
N GLY A 488 -2.48 -43.77 -25.92
CA GLY A 488 -1.19 -43.42 -26.54
C GLY A 488 -0.29 -42.65 -25.56
N ALA A 489 1.01 -42.89 -25.65
CA ALA A 489 1.99 -42.23 -24.78
C ALA A 489 2.03 -40.71 -25.00
N GLU A 490 1.76 -40.25 -26.22
CA GLU A 490 1.72 -38.83 -26.58
C GLU A 490 0.52 -38.06 -26.00
N LYS A 491 -0.51 -38.78 -25.56
CA LYS A 491 -1.72 -38.23 -24.92
C LYS A 491 -1.81 -38.56 -23.43
N THR A 492 -0.81 -39.27 -22.91
CA THR A 492 -0.70 -39.63 -21.51
C THR A 492 0.37 -38.77 -20.85
N ALA A 493 0.12 -38.25 -19.66
CA ALA A 493 1.09 -37.46 -18.92
C ALA A 493 1.16 -37.84 -17.44
N VAL A 494 2.27 -37.48 -16.81
CA VAL A 494 2.42 -37.46 -15.35
C VAL A 494 2.20 -36.05 -14.86
N MET A 495 1.40 -35.88 -13.81
CA MET A 495 1.34 -34.63 -13.04
C MET A 495 2.10 -34.84 -11.74
N TYR A 496 3.21 -34.11 -11.54
CA TYR A 496 4.03 -34.19 -10.34
C TYR A 496 3.76 -32.97 -9.43
N ALA A 497 3.38 -33.21 -8.17
CA ALA A 497 3.22 -32.18 -7.16
C ALA A 497 4.06 -32.51 -5.91
N GLY A 498 5.27 -31.98 -5.88
CA GLY A 498 6.25 -32.14 -4.79
C GLY A 498 7.26 -30.99 -4.78
N PHE A 499 8.17 -31.00 -3.81
CA PHE A 499 9.21 -29.97 -3.68
C PHE A 499 10.55 -30.46 -4.28
N GLY A 500 11.67 -30.24 -3.58
CA GLY A 500 13.01 -30.60 -4.03
C GLY A 500 13.25 -32.11 -4.15
N GLU A 501 12.42 -32.93 -3.50
CA GLU A 501 12.46 -34.39 -3.61
C GLU A 501 12.20 -34.92 -5.02
N ILE A 502 11.74 -34.07 -5.96
CA ILE A 502 11.60 -34.39 -7.38
C ILE A 502 12.89 -34.94 -7.99
N ALA A 503 14.07 -34.50 -7.54
CA ALA A 503 15.33 -35.00 -8.05
C ALA A 503 15.53 -36.50 -7.77
N ASP A 504 15.16 -36.95 -6.58
CA ASP A 504 15.22 -38.36 -6.19
C ASP A 504 14.11 -39.16 -6.87
N PHE A 505 12.93 -38.57 -7.01
CA PHE A 505 11.82 -39.19 -7.74
C PHE A 505 12.17 -39.41 -9.21
N VAL A 506 12.68 -38.39 -9.91
CA VAL A 506 13.10 -38.46 -11.32
C VAL A 506 14.22 -39.48 -11.50
N ARG A 507 15.17 -39.56 -10.56
CA ARG A 507 16.24 -40.57 -10.60
C ARG A 507 15.69 -41.99 -10.52
N ALA A 508 14.69 -42.23 -9.68
CA ALA A 508 14.00 -43.52 -9.62
C ALA A 508 13.21 -43.79 -10.92
N ALA A 509 12.46 -42.79 -11.41
CA ALA A 509 11.65 -42.88 -12.62
C ALA A 509 12.47 -43.18 -13.89
N ALA A 510 13.70 -42.68 -13.98
CA ALA A 510 14.61 -42.91 -15.10
C ALA A 510 14.94 -44.39 -15.36
N SER A 511 14.66 -45.27 -14.39
CA SER A 511 14.83 -46.73 -14.54
C SER A 511 13.66 -47.40 -15.29
N HIS A 512 12.59 -46.66 -15.61
CA HIS A 512 11.37 -47.17 -16.24
C HIS A 512 11.16 -46.50 -17.60
N GLU A 513 11.25 -47.28 -18.68
CA GLU A 513 11.23 -46.77 -20.07
C GLU A 513 10.00 -45.92 -20.37
N ILE A 514 8.80 -46.41 -20.01
CA ILE A 514 7.52 -45.72 -20.26
C ILE A 514 7.45 -44.33 -19.62
N LEU A 515 8.07 -44.14 -18.45
CA LEU A 515 8.08 -42.84 -17.77
C LEU A 515 8.93 -41.80 -18.50
N GLY A 516 9.88 -42.25 -19.32
CA GLY A 516 10.66 -41.40 -20.21
C GLY A 516 9.99 -41.14 -21.56
N ASP A 517 8.86 -41.80 -21.87
CA ASP A 517 8.19 -41.70 -23.18
C ASP A 517 6.90 -40.86 -23.12
N VAL A 518 6.45 -40.52 -21.91
CA VAL A 518 5.31 -39.62 -21.66
C VAL A 518 5.80 -38.24 -21.22
N ARG A 519 4.91 -37.24 -21.32
CA ARG A 519 5.19 -35.89 -20.82
C ARG A 519 4.98 -35.78 -19.32
N TRP A 520 5.72 -34.89 -18.69
CA TRP A 520 5.55 -34.58 -17.27
C TRP A 520 5.23 -33.09 -17.08
N PHE A 521 4.25 -32.85 -16.21
CA PHE A 521 3.82 -31.53 -15.79
C PHE A 521 4.08 -31.35 -14.28
N GLY A 522 4.35 -30.12 -13.86
CA GLY A 522 4.63 -29.77 -12.48
C GLY A 522 3.95 -28.46 -12.06
N SER A 523 3.99 -28.18 -10.77
CA SER A 523 3.45 -26.96 -10.16
C SER A 523 4.50 -25.86 -9.99
N ASP A 524 4.10 -24.75 -9.37
CA ASP A 524 4.95 -23.66 -8.92
C ASP A 524 6.13 -24.12 -8.06
N ALA A 525 5.90 -25.06 -7.16
CA ALA A 525 6.91 -25.74 -6.35
C ALA A 525 8.02 -26.44 -7.16
N SER A 526 7.74 -26.88 -8.39
CA SER A 526 8.74 -27.51 -9.26
C SER A 526 9.36 -26.52 -10.25
N THR A 527 8.77 -25.33 -10.43
CA THR A 527 9.22 -24.35 -11.41
C THR A 527 10.60 -23.79 -11.04
N LYS A 528 11.54 -23.83 -11.99
CA LYS A 528 12.94 -23.41 -11.79
C LYS A 528 13.70 -24.18 -10.70
N GLU A 529 13.19 -25.34 -10.26
CA GLU A 529 13.90 -26.18 -9.30
C GLU A 529 15.23 -26.67 -9.92
N VAL A 530 16.35 -26.28 -9.33
CA VAL A 530 17.68 -26.51 -9.93
C VAL A 530 18.18 -27.93 -9.74
N SER A 531 17.67 -28.66 -8.75
CA SER A 531 18.09 -30.03 -8.46
C SER A 531 17.86 -31.00 -9.63
N ILE A 532 16.87 -30.75 -10.50
CA ILE A 532 16.61 -31.58 -11.70
C ILE A 532 17.46 -31.22 -12.92
N ILE A 533 18.22 -30.12 -12.88
CA ILE A 533 19.14 -29.70 -13.96
C ILE A 533 20.62 -29.69 -13.57
N ASN A 534 20.94 -29.79 -12.27
CA ASN A 534 22.31 -29.78 -11.77
C ASN A 534 23.09 -31.07 -12.09
N GLU A 535 22.39 -32.20 -12.24
CA GLU A 535 22.97 -33.48 -12.63
C GLU A 535 22.70 -33.77 -14.12
N PRO A 536 23.72 -34.07 -14.94
CA PRO A 536 23.53 -34.29 -16.39
C PRO A 536 22.48 -35.35 -16.73
N ALA A 537 22.40 -36.43 -15.94
CA ALA A 537 21.43 -37.50 -16.17
C ALA A 537 19.99 -37.06 -15.86
N LEU A 538 19.78 -36.25 -14.81
CA LEU A 538 18.47 -35.70 -14.48
C LEU A 538 18.05 -34.63 -15.49
N ALA A 539 18.99 -33.80 -15.93
CA ALA A 539 18.76 -32.80 -16.97
C ALA A 539 18.35 -33.47 -18.30
N GLU A 540 19.05 -34.54 -18.70
CA GLU A 540 18.74 -35.32 -19.89
C GLU A 540 17.36 -35.97 -19.80
N PHE A 541 17.02 -36.58 -18.66
CA PHE A 541 15.69 -37.17 -18.46
C PHE A 541 14.58 -36.10 -18.44
N SER A 542 14.77 -35.00 -17.71
CA SER A 542 13.81 -33.89 -17.63
C SER A 542 13.58 -33.23 -18.99
N GLN A 543 14.62 -33.17 -19.84
CA GLN A 543 14.49 -32.76 -21.23
C GLN A 543 13.75 -33.82 -22.08
N LYS A 544 14.02 -35.12 -21.88
CA LYS A 544 13.35 -36.22 -22.60
C LYS A 544 11.84 -36.19 -22.39
N ILE A 545 11.40 -36.02 -21.14
CA ILE A 545 9.97 -35.97 -20.75
C ILE A 545 9.31 -34.60 -21.03
N LEU A 546 10.04 -33.65 -21.63
CA LEU A 546 9.58 -32.28 -21.85
C LEU A 546 8.99 -31.63 -20.60
N PHE A 547 9.66 -31.79 -19.44
CA PHE A 547 9.15 -31.33 -18.15
C PHE A 547 8.69 -29.87 -18.24
N THR A 548 7.43 -29.63 -17.87
CA THR A 548 6.76 -28.32 -17.99
C THR A 548 6.08 -27.98 -16.67
N ALA A 549 6.42 -26.86 -16.06
CA ALA A 549 5.87 -26.42 -14.79
C ALA A 549 5.33 -24.99 -14.91
N ILE A 550 4.40 -24.60 -14.04
CA ILE A 550 3.83 -23.26 -14.05
C ILE A 550 4.04 -22.56 -12.73
N GLN A 551 4.13 -21.24 -12.74
CA GLN A 551 4.16 -20.42 -11.52
C GLN A 551 3.37 -19.12 -11.75
N VAL A 552 3.01 -18.41 -10.69
CA VAL A 552 2.47 -17.04 -10.80
C VAL A 552 3.40 -16.19 -11.67
N GLY A 553 2.84 -15.67 -12.76
CA GLY A 553 3.51 -14.88 -13.77
C GLY A 553 3.47 -13.40 -13.41
N THR A 554 4.63 -12.83 -13.13
CA THR A 554 4.77 -11.42 -12.72
C THR A 554 5.09 -10.53 -13.93
N GLN A 555 4.77 -9.24 -13.84
CA GLN A 555 5.17 -8.27 -14.87
C GLN A 555 6.66 -7.95 -14.74
N LYS A 556 7.37 -7.81 -15.87
CA LYS A 556 8.76 -7.31 -15.85
C LYS A 556 8.75 -5.88 -15.33
N ASN A 557 9.47 -5.65 -14.24
CA ASN A 557 9.61 -4.33 -13.64
C ASN A 557 11.00 -4.22 -12.98
N PRO A 558 11.51 -2.99 -12.72
CA PRO A 558 12.84 -2.79 -12.16
C PRO A 558 13.08 -3.47 -10.81
N THR A 559 12.07 -3.54 -9.95
CA THR A 559 12.14 -4.18 -8.62
C THR A 559 12.32 -5.69 -8.77
N ARG A 560 11.55 -6.33 -9.64
CA ARG A 560 11.73 -7.75 -9.98
C ARG A 560 13.13 -8.03 -10.53
N GLU A 561 13.61 -7.22 -11.47
CA GLU A 561 14.95 -7.39 -12.04
C GLU A 561 16.05 -7.21 -10.99
N LEU A 562 15.82 -6.39 -9.97
CA LEU A 562 16.72 -6.22 -8.84
C LEU A 562 16.76 -7.47 -7.96
N VAL A 563 15.60 -8.03 -7.59
CA VAL A 563 15.50 -9.28 -6.83
C VAL A 563 16.16 -10.43 -7.60
N GLU A 564 15.81 -10.62 -8.87
CA GLU A 564 16.37 -11.67 -9.72
C GLU A 564 17.90 -11.56 -9.84
N ARG A 565 18.43 -10.34 -9.96
CA ARG A 565 19.87 -10.09 -10.05
C ARG A 565 20.56 -10.38 -8.72
N HIS A 566 20.00 -9.94 -7.61
CA HIS A 566 20.56 -10.18 -6.29
C HIS A 566 20.69 -11.68 -6.01
N VAL A 567 19.60 -12.43 -6.21
CA VAL A 567 19.62 -13.88 -6.00
C VAL A 567 20.59 -14.57 -6.96
N MET A 568 20.66 -14.13 -8.22
CA MET A 568 21.67 -14.64 -9.17
C MET A 568 23.10 -14.37 -8.71
N ASP A 569 23.39 -13.18 -8.19
CA ASP A 569 24.73 -12.79 -7.74
C ASP A 569 25.17 -13.57 -6.49
N VAL A 570 24.24 -13.90 -5.59
CA VAL A 570 24.52 -14.62 -4.34
C VAL A 570 24.51 -16.14 -4.52
N LEU A 571 23.49 -16.68 -5.19
CA LEU A 571 23.26 -18.12 -5.31
C LEU A 571 23.65 -18.72 -6.67
N GLY A 572 24.01 -17.89 -7.65
CA GLY A 572 24.42 -18.35 -8.99
C GLY A 572 23.28 -18.88 -9.87
N ARG A 573 22.03 -18.57 -9.52
CA ARG A 573 20.83 -19.07 -10.23
C ARG A 573 19.67 -18.07 -10.17
N SER A 574 18.78 -18.15 -11.15
CA SER A 574 17.59 -17.31 -11.21
C SER A 574 16.51 -17.84 -10.26
N PRO A 575 15.86 -16.99 -9.46
CA PRO A 575 14.86 -17.45 -8.51
C PRO A 575 13.52 -17.79 -9.16
N SER A 576 12.71 -18.56 -8.43
CA SER A 576 11.26 -18.66 -8.67
C SER A 576 10.54 -17.34 -8.35
N THR A 577 9.25 -17.26 -8.69
CA THR A 577 8.43 -16.08 -8.35
C THR A 577 8.32 -15.86 -6.83
N TYR A 578 8.45 -16.91 -6.02
CA TYR A 578 8.34 -16.82 -4.56
C TYR A 578 9.33 -15.84 -3.93
N ALA A 579 10.53 -15.71 -4.50
CA ALA A 579 11.50 -14.71 -4.04
C ALA A 579 10.98 -13.28 -4.21
N SER A 580 10.27 -13.00 -5.31
CA SER A 580 9.63 -11.68 -5.50
C SER A 580 8.49 -11.47 -4.50
N SER A 581 7.70 -12.50 -4.21
CA SER A 581 6.64 -12.42 -3.19
C SER A 581 7.22 -12.22 -1.78
N ALA A 582 8.33 -12.87 -1.44
CA ALA A 582 9.02 -12.72 -0.17
C ALA A 582 9.61 -11.31 0.01
N TYR A 583 10.16 -10.74 -1.06
CA TYR A 583 10.60 -9.34 -1.06
C TYR A 583 9.43 -8.38 -0.78
N ASP A 584 8.31 -8.55 -1.50
CA ASP A 584 7.14 -7.69 -1.36
C ASP A 584 6.46 -7.83 0.02
N ALA A 585 6.56 -9.00 0.66
CA ALA A 585 6.04 -9.23 2.02
C ALA A 585 6.70 -8.30 3.05
N VAL A 586 8.02 -8.09 2.97
CA VAL A 586 8.75 -7.18 3.86
C VAL A 586 8.35 -5.73 3.61
N TRP A 587 8.22 -5.33 2.34
CA TRP A 587 7.78 -3.98 1.97
C TRP A 587 6.37 -3.69 2.46
N ILE A 588 5.43 -4.62 2.31
CA ILE A 588 4.07 -4.45 2.81
C ILE A 588 4.06 -4.39 4.34
N ALA A 589 4.85 -5.22 5.04
CA ALA A 589 4.99 -5.12 6.50
C ALA A 589 5.47 -3.73 6.93
N GLY A 590 6.55 -3.25 6.31
CA GLY A 590 7.14 -1.95 6.61
C GLY A 590 6.21 -0.78 6.30
N LEU A 591 5.58 -0.77 5.13
CA LEU A 591 4.62 0.26 4.72
C LEU A 591 3.36 0.25 5.59
N ALA A 592 2.88 -0.93 6.02
CA ALA A 592 1.76 -1.04 6.96
C ALA A 592 2.11 -0.51 8.35
N ILE A 593 3.35 -0.71 8.82
CA ILE A 593 3.84 -0.07 10.05
C ILE A 593 3.88 1.47 9.90
N SER A 594 4.36 1.98 8.76
CA SER A 594 4.35 3.41 8.46
C SER A 594 2.94 4.00 8.43
N GLU A 595 2.01 3.33 7.75
CA GLU A 595 0.61 3.77 7.61
C GLU A 595 -0.12 3.72 8.96
N ALA A 596 0.07 2.65 9.73
CA ALA A 596 -0.50 2.53 11.07
C ALA A 596 0.16 3.47 12.09
N ARG A 597 1.33 4.04 11.78
CA ARG A 597 2.21 4.77 12.72
C ARG A 597 2.43 3.99 14.03
N SER A 598 2.50 2.66 13.92
CA SER A 598 2.53 1.73 15.05
C SER A 598 3.14 0.41 14.64
N SER A 599 3.86 -0.25 15.55
CA SER A 599 4.30 -1.64 15.41
C SER A 599 3.35 -2.64 16.09
N ASP A 600 2.21 -2.18 16.60
CA ASP A 600 1.15 -3.05 17.12
C ASP A 600 0.56 -3.89 15.98
N ALA A 601 0.61 -5.22 16.13
CA ALA A 601 0.22 -6.12 15.06
C ALA A 601 -1.26 -6.03 14.67
N ALA A 602 -2.17 -5.66 15.58
CA ALA A 602 -3.57 -5.47 15.23
C ALA A 602 -3.75 -4.22 14.37
N ALA A 603 -3.12 -3.11 14.75
CA ALA A 603 -3.12 -1.88 13.96
C ALA A 603 -2.51 -2.10 12.56
N VAL A 604 -1.37 -2.80 12.49
CA VAL A 604 -0.71 -3.15 11.23
C VAL A 604 -1.61 -4.05 10.38
N ARG A 605 -2.18 -5.12 10.94
CA ARG A 605 -3.09 -6.04 10.24
C ARG A 605 -4.26 -5.32 9.59
N ASP A 606 -4.85 -4.35 10.29
CA ASP A 606 -6.06 -3.66 9.83
C ASP A 606 -5.79 -2.75 8.61
N VAL A 607 -4.54 -2.29 8.40
CA VAL A 607 -4.16 -1.45 7.24
C VAL A 607 -3.51 -2.23 6.09
N ILE A 608 -3.09 -3.49 6.29
CA ILE A 608 -2.46 -4.31 5.25
C ILE A 608 -3.28 -4.37 3.95
N PRO A 609 -4.61 -4.60 3.96
CA PRO A 609 -5.38 -4.63 2.71
C PRO A 609 -5.29 -3.33 1.90
N LEU A 610 -5.33 -2.18 2.57
CA LEU A 610 -5.19 -0.86 1.94
C LEU A 610 -3.78 -0.67 1.39
N VAL A 611 -2.75 -0.98 2.17
CA VAL A 611 -1.35 -0.89 1.73
C VAL A 611 -1.09 -1.80 0.52
N ALA A 612 -1.58 -3.05 0.57
CA ALA A 612 -1.41 -4.01 -0.51
C ALA A 612 -2.16 -3.61 -1.80
N GLU A 613 -3.28 -2.89 -1.70
CA GLU A 613 -3.98 -2.33 -2.86
C GLU A 613 -3.22 -1.14 -3.48
N MET A 614 -2.56 -0.31 -2.67
CA MET A 614 -1.81 0.86 -3.13
C MET A 614 -0.38 0.54 -3.59
N TYR A 615 0.21 -0.52 -3.05
CA TYR A 615 1.56 -0.96 -3.34
C TYR A 615 1.63 -1.75 -4.65
N SER A 616 2.73 -1.55 -5.38
CA SER A 616 3.08 -2.36 -6.53
C SER A 616 4.57 -2.67 -6.46
N GLY A 617 4.89 -3.93 -6.18
CA GLY A 617 6.24 -4.40 -5.91
C GLY A 617 6.85 -5.23 -7.03
N ALA A 618 7.75 -6.15 -6.63
CA ALA A 618 8.40 -7.10 -7.52
C ALA A 618 7.40 -8.00 -8.27
N ILE A 619 6.30 -8.42 -7.62
CA ILE A 619 5.26 -9.24 -8.28
C ILE A 619 4.33 -8.42 -9.19
N GLY A 620 4.39 -7.08 -9.10
CA GLY A 620 3.43 -6.17 -9.72
C GLY A 620 2.37 -5.75 -8.70
N SER A 621 1.10 -5.76 -9.11
CA SER A 621 0.01 -5.45 -8.17
C SER A 621 -0.04 -6.48 -7.04
N THR A 622 -0.15 -5.98 -5.80
CA THR A 622 -0.25 -6.81 -4.58
C THR A 622 -1.66 -6.84 -4.00
N LYS A 623 -2.67 -6.45 -4.79
CA LYS A 623 -4.06 -6.37 -4.32
C LYS A 623 -4.54 -7.73 -3.81
N LEU A 624 -5.13 -7.72 -2.62
CA LEU A 624 -5.63 -8.93 -1.95
C LEU A 624 -7.13 -9.10 -2.16
N ASN A 625 -7.60 -10.34 -2.15
CA ASN A 625 -9.01 -10.71 -2.10
C ASN A 625 -9.55 -10.70 -0.66
N GLU A 626 -10.81 -11.09 -0.47
CA GLU A 626 -11.45 -11.12 0.86
C GLU A 626 -10.83 -12.11 1.85
N ALA A 627 -10.13 -13.14 1.37
CA ALA A 627 -9.40 -14.09 2.20
C ALA A 627 -8.02 -13.57 2.63
N GLY A 628 -7.54 -12.46 2.04
CA GLY A 628 -6.20 -11.95 2.27
C GLY A 628 -5.14 -12.53 1.32
N ASP A 629 -5.56 -13.21 0.25
CA ASP A 629 -4.66 -13.80 -0.75
C ASP A 629 -4.57 -12.90 -1.98
N LEU A 630 -3.51 -13.03 -2.79
CA LEU A 630 -3.36 -12.26 -4.02
C LEU A 630 -4.60 -12.46 -4.92
N GLU A 631 -5.25 -11.37 -5.32
CA GLU A 631 -6.58 -11.42 -5.92
C GLU A 631 -6.58 -12.16 -7.27
N GLN A 632 -5.56 -11.91 -8.09
CA GLN A 632 -5.43 -12.47 -9.43
C GLN A 632 -3.97 -12.65 -9.81
N ALA A 633 -3.71 -13.70 -10.60
CA ALA A 633 -2.44 -13.97 -11.22
C ALA A 633 -2.64 -14.50 -12.65
N ASN A 634 -1.72 -14.12 -13.54
CA ASN A 634 -1.45 -14.91 -14.74
C ASN A 634 -0.45 -16.01 -14.36
N TYR A 635 -0.26 -17.03 -15.19
CA TYR A 635 0.72 -18.08 -14.93
C TYR A 635 1.80 -18.11 -16.00
N ASP A 636 3.07 -18.00 -15.60
CA ASP A 636 4.21 -18.24 -16.49
C ASP A 636 4.43 -19.74 -16.65
N ILE A 637 4.59 -20.19 -17.89
CA ILE A 637 4.85 -21.58 -18.24
C ILE A 637 6.33 -21.74 -18.49
N TRP A 638 6.99 -22.58 -17.68
CA TRP A 638 8.41 -22.88 -17.76
C TRP A 638 8.63 -24.33 -18.16
N GLY A 639 9.76 -24.63 -18.78
CA GLY A 639 10.14 -26.02 -19.02
C GLY A 639 11.63 -26.22 -19.13
N VAL A 640 12.04 -27.47 -19.03
CA VAL A 640 13.44 -27.87 -19.20
C VAL A 640 13.70 -28.12 -20.69
N ARG A 641 14.53 -27.28 -21.31
CA ARG A 641 14.96 -27.37 -22.71
C ARG A 641 16.46 -27.17 -22.77
N ASP A 642 17.15 -27.97 -23.58
CA ASP A 642 18.62 -27.95 -23.71
C ASP A 642 19.36 -27.95 -22.35
N GLY A 643 18.84 -28.74 -21.40
CA GLY A 643 19.35 -28.86 -20.04
C GLY A 643 19.17 -27.62 -19.14
N GLN A 644 18.32 -26.66 -19.53
CA GLN A 644 18.08 -25.43 -18.77
C GLN A 644 16.59 -25.12 -18.63
N TRP A 645 16.25 -24.38 -17.57
CA TRP A 645 14.91 -23.79 -17.42
C TRP A 645 14.72 -22.60 -18.37
N VAL A 646 13.69 -22.67 -19.19
CA VAL A 646 13.31 -21.60 -20.12
C VAL A 646 11.83 -21.25 -19.99
N LEU A 647 11.51 -19.98 -20.14
CA LEU A 647 10.12 -19.50 -20.21
C LEU A 647 9.55 -19.88 -21.58
N LEU A 648 8.53 -20.73 -21.59
CA LEU A 648 7.85 -21.21 -22.79
C LEU A 648 6.70 -20.29 -23.20
N GLY A 649 6.06 -19.67 -22.21
CA GLY A 649 5.08 -18.62 -22.41
C GLY A 649 4.27 -18.32 -21.17
N ARG A 650 3.00 -17.95 -21.35
CA ARG A 650 2.13 -17.48 -20.27
C ARG A 650 0.69 -17.92 -20.54
N TYR A 651 -0.04 -18.22 -19.48
CA TYR A 651 -1.48 -18.44 -19.44
C TYR A 651 -2.13 -17.20 -18.79
N VAL A 652 -3.17 -16.64 -19.42
CA VAL A 652 -3.84 -15.41 -18.99
C VAL A 652 -5.29 -15.72 -18.58
N HIS A 653 -5.64 -15.39 -17.34
CA HIS A 653 -6.95 -15.74 -16.75
C HIS A 653 -8.15 -15.11 -17.49
N THR A 654 -7.94 -13.98 -18.20
CA THR A 654 -9.00 -13.25 -18.92
C THR A 654 -9.04 -13.51 -20.43
N GLY A 655 -8.26 -14.46 -20.97
CA GLY A 655 -8.30 -14.83 -22.39
C GLY A 655 -7.22 -15.83 -22.79
N ASP A 656 -7.59 -16.76 -23.68
CA ASP A 656 -6.87 -17.97 -24.14
C ASP A 656 -5.55 -17.71 -24.90
N VAL A 657 -4.71 -16.77 -24.43
CA VAL A 657 -3.36 -16.64 -24.97
C VAL A 657 -2.49 -17.66 -24.27
N ILE A 658 -2.39 -18.85 -24.84
CA ILE A 658 -1.38 -19.86 -24.51
C ILE A 658 -0.27 -19.70 -25.55
N GLY A 659 0.88 -19.18 -25.13
CA GLY A 659 2.10 -19.20 -25.94
C GLY A 659 2.92 -20.42 -25.56
N LEU A 660 3.13 -21.36 -26.48
CA LEU A 660 4.13 -22.42 -26.33
C LEU A 660 4.99 -22.39 -27.60
N GLY A 661 6.26 -22.01 -27.41
CA GLY A 661 7.26 -21.91 -28.47
C GLY A 661 7.99 -23.22 -28.75
#